data_AF-A0A6G4X9B9-F1
#
_entry.id   AF-A0A6G4X9B9-F1
#
_cell.length_a   1.000
_cell.length_b   1.000
_cell.length_c   1.000
_cell.angle_alpha   90.00
_cell.angle_beta   90.00
_cell.angle_gamma   90.00
#
_symmetry.space_group_name_H-M   'P 1'
#
loop_
_entity.id
_entity.type
_entity.pdbx_description
1 polymer ?
#
loop_
_entity_poly.entity_id
_entity_poly.type
_entity_poly.pdbx_seq_one_letter_code
_entity_poly.pdbx_strand_id
1 'polypeptide(L)'
;MPRTPRCRLGATFLSAGLALAFLVGWAMAMLPKAVADEVPPTAPFAAVQYGTNGCIEVGARDTQPKPYAASDDYDPADHAYPDFGYDPASLGFTRTSGTNSCRYNFRDSTGTTVIGSAYCVEWGAGQRTGTGYDPEPAGGIRNAGYVQRILENYWPATNEPAVPSTSAKAANRERSGTVAMAIHYFTDGIVLPPDYQSAALYEVVKKIVTDVLAAGPAPAPADPTPTIEGPDGGDTGTLIGPYTIGANATGPLTVTVDNATAYTDAAGTQPFTSGETLAPGAQLWLRSDTPGAARIMVTGPVTAPLGTRMDGDPAYKVQSMTTTGSLPLQGKSARTIDIAAADPPRLASEVSATTLTAGQPVTDTFAVSGLTGPATLAITLFGPLPAVNDSCSTVDWSGTPPVARRYAPVALTGSGRTTTPEQTIDEPGCYSFGATLDPAVGDDVSHAPGDPLETFLARPRYVPPVLSVTTRASAAKVQVGGSVRDRITVTGLPDGRTLTATVSLYGPLTPAADGTCTGLDWSAPGIPVAKRLPPLVIRSNSTYATGLVTLDKPGCYSFDAEATHDALTGGEVPVGHGLGLPAETVLVTAAPSPSPSPTPKPSPTPDPRPSLPDTGDDRPLGALAVAAFCCLALGVLLVAGQRRWTNGHRRA
;
A
#
# COMPACT_ATOMS: atom_id res chain seq x y z
N MET A 1 -57.47 3.50 -108.15
CA MET A 1 -56.51 4.45 -108.78
C MET A 1 -55.42 4.77 -107.75
N PRO A 2 -54.18 5.11 -108.14
CA PRO A 2 -53.21 4.34 -108.93
C PRO A 2 -51.88 4.18 -108.13
N ARG A 3 -50.77 3.55 -108.56
CA ARG A 3 -50.35 2.86 -109.80
C ARG A 3 -49.70 1.49 -109.43
N THR A 4 -49.56 0.59 -110.40
CA THR A 4 -48.55 -0.49 -110.42
C THR A 4 -47.36 -0.08 -111.31
N PRO A 5 -46.17 -0.70 -111.18
CA PRO A 5 -45.79 -1.84 -112.04
C PRO A 5 -45.10 -2.97 -111.23
N ARG A 6 -45.29 -4.29 -111.47
CA ARG A 6 -45.19 -5.19 -112.66
C ARG A 6 -43.77 -5.72 -112.98
N CYS A 7 -43.71 -7.06 -113.15
CA CYS A 7 -42.63 -7.91 -113.69
C CYS A 7 -41.41 -8.18 -112.76
N ARG A 8 -40.79 -9.38 -112.76
CA ARG A 8 -40.95 -10.58 -113.62
C ARG A 8 -40.61 -11.89 -112.85
N LEU A 9 -40.95 -13.04 -113.45
CA LEU A 9 -40.77 -14.40 -112.89
C LEU A 9 -39.30 -14.78 -112.62
N GLY A 10 -39.10 -15.64 -111.63
CA GLY A 10 -37.93 -16.52 -111.45
C GLY A 10 -38.32 -17.70 -110.55
N ALA A 11 -38.04 -18.93 -110.98
CA ALA A 11 -38.54 -20.14 -110.33
C ALA A 11 -37.56 -20.74 -109.29
N THR A 12 -37.94 -21.91 -108.77
CA THR A 12 -37.07 -23.02 -108.30
C THR A 12 -36.80 -23.15 -106.79
N PHE A 13 -37.52 -24.12 -106.20
CA PHE A 13 -37.10 -25.14 -105.21
C PHE A 13 -36.55 -24.76 -103.80
N LEU A 14 -37.21 -25.38 -102.81
CA LEU A 14 -36.71 -26.13 -101.65
C LEU A 14 -35.28 -25.92 -101.09
N SER A 15 -35.19 -26.16 -99.76
CA SER A 15 -34.00 -26.49 -98.96
C SER A 15 -33.05 -25.33 -98.56
N ALA A 16 -33.52 -24.51 -97.61
CA ALA A 16 -32.66 -23.64 -96.79
C ALA A 16 -33.10 -23.65 -95.31
N GLY A 17 -33.24 -24.85 -94.73
CA GLY A 17 -33.75 -25.06 -93.35
C GLY A 17 -32.76 -25.66 -92.35
N LEU A 18 -31.50 -25.90 -92.72
CA LEU A 18 -30.55 -26.67 -91.88
C LEU A 18 -29.14 -26.06 -91.72
N ALA A 19 -28.87 -24.88 -92.30
CA ALA A 19 -27.53 -24.28 -92.28
C ALA A 19 -27.33 -23.22 -91.17
N LEU A 20 -28.40 -22.56 -90.69
CA LEU A 20 -28.27 -21.50 -89.68
C LEU A 20 -28.11 -22.02 -88.24
N ALA A 21 -28.51 -23.28 -87.98
CA ALA A 21 -28.35 -23.92 -86.67
C ALA A 21 -26.88 -24.29 -86.35
N PHE A 22 -26.05 -24.57 -87.37
CA PHE A 22 -24.66 -24.98 -87.16
C PHE A 22 -23.70 -23.80 -86.88
N LEU A 23 -23.98 -22.60 -87.41
CA LEU A 23 -23.14 -21.42 -87.17
C LEU A 23 -23.42 -20.73 -85.83
N VAL A 24 -24.66 -20.79 -85.31
CA VAL A 24 -24.96 -20.31 -83.95
C VAL A 24 -24.44 -21.30 -82.89
N GLY A 25 -24.44 -22.61 -83.19
CA GLY A 25 -23.92 -23.65 -82.30
C GLY A 25 -22.41 -23.54 -81.99
N TRP A 26 -21.59 -23.02 -82.92
CA TRP A 26 -20.16 -22.80 -82.69
C TRP A 26 -19.84 -21.45 -82.00
N ALA A 27 -20.65 -20.41 -82.20
CA ALA A 27 -20.44 -19.12 -81.54
C ALA A 27 -20.73 -19.16 -80.03
N MET A 28 -21.66 -20.01 -79.58
CA MET A 28 -21.98 -20.21 -78.15
C MET A 28 -20.90 -20.97 -77.36
N ALA A 29 -20.00 -21.70 -78.05
CA ALA A 29 -18.94 -22.47 -77.40
C ALA A 29 -17.70 -21.65 -77.00
N MET A 30 -17.68 -20.34 -77.31
CA MET A 30 -16.65 -19.39 -76.88
C MET A 30 -17.18 -18.26 -75.99
N LEU A 31 -18.34 -18.46 -75.34
CA LEU A 31 -18.61 -17.70 -74.13
C LEU A 31 -17.54 -18.08 -73.09
N PRO A 32 -16.75 -17.12 -72.55
CA PRO A 32 -15.85 -17.44 -71.45
C PRO A 32 -16.71 -18.02 -70.33
N LYS A 33 -16.27 -19.15 -69.76
CA LYS A 33 -16.86 -19.63 -68.49
C LYS A 33 -16.91 -18.44 -67.55
N ALA A 34 -18.11 -18.11 -67.05
CA ALA A 34 -18.24 -17.13 -65.99
C ALA A 34 -17.25 -17.52 -64.89
N VAL A 35 -16.22 -16.71 -64.71
CA VAL A 35 -15.33 -16.82 -63.56
C VAL A 35 -16.26 -16.59 -62.38
N ALA A 36 -16.38 -17.59 -61.49
CA ALA A 36 -17.26 -17.46 -60.34
C ALA A 36 -16.89 -16.15 -59.61
N ASP A 37 -17.88 -15.26 -59.44
CA ASP A 37 -17.62 -13.89 -58.99
C ASP A 37 -16.70 -13.90 -57.77
N GLU A 38 -15.56 -13.23 -57.91
CA GLU A 38 -14.53 -13.15 -56.88
C GLU A 38 -15.08 -12.27 -55.77
N VAL A 39 -15.79 -12.90 -54.81
CA VAL A 39 -16.38 -12.22 -53.66
C VAL A 39 -15.24 -11.53 -52.92
N PRO A 40 -15.21 -10.18 -52.87
CA PRO A 40 -14.14 -9.47 -52.18
C PRO A 40 -14.17 -9.86 -50.70
N PRO A 41 -13.01 -10.14 -50.08
CA PRO A 41 -12.96 -10.62 -48.71
C PRO A 41 -13.53 -9.58 -47.74
N THR A 42 -14.25 -10.06 -46.73
CA THR A 42 -15.14 -9.25 -45.89
C THR A 42 -14.45 -8.48 -44.75
N ALA A 43 -13.12 -8.49 -44.71
CA ALA A 43 -12.27 -7.76 -43.77
C ALA A 43 -10.90 -7.45 -44.43
N PRO A 44 -10.11 -6.48 -43.92
CA PRO A 44 -8.75 -6.25 -44.41
C PRO A 44 -7.81 -7.37 -43.93
N PHE A 45 -7.54 -8.33 -44.80
CA PHE A 45 -6.56 -9.41 -44.57
C PHE A 45 -5.16 -9.01 -45.04
N ALA A 46 -4.13 -9.60 -44.44
CA ALA A 46 -2.74 -9.36 -44.83
C ALA A 46 -2.41 -9.85 -46.25
N ALA A 47 -3.01 -10.97 -46.68
CA ALA A 47 -2.79 -11.59 -47.97
C ALA A 47 -4.08 -12.19 -48.56
N VAL A 48 -4.10 -12.46 -49.88
CA VAL A 48 -5.20 -13.15 -50.57
C VAL A 48 -4.67 -14.37 -51.32
N GLN A 49 -5.26 -15.54 -51.12
CA GLN A 49 -4.84 -16.78 -51.80
C GLN A 49 -5.29 -16.77 -53.27
N TYR A 50 -4.33 -16.87 -54.20
CA TYR A 50 -4.61 -16.83 -55.63
C TYR A 50 -3.93 -17.96 -56.43
N GLY A 51 -4.76 -18.87 -56.95
CA GLY A 51 -4.33 -19.94 -57.86
C GLY A 51 -3.29 -20.88 -57.25
N THR A 52 -2.67 -21.70 -58.10
CA THR A 52 -1.69 -22.72 -57.69
C THR A 52 -0.37 -22.57 -58.43
N ASN A 53 0.73 -22.87 -57.75
CA ASN A 53 2.10 -22.83 -58.23
C ASN A 53 2.72 -24.23 -58.22
N GLY A 54 1.98 -25.15 -58.83
CA GLY A 54 2.30 -26.58 -58.93
C GLY A 54 1.43 -27.45 -58.03
N CYS A 55 0.96 -28.57 -58.59
CA CYS A 55 0.10 -29.55 -57.95
C CYS A 55 0.33 -30.95 -58.52
N ILE A 56 0.18 -31.96 -57.66
CA ILE A 56 -0.22 -33.31 -58.09
C ILE A 56 -1.69 -33.55 -57.69
N GLU A 57 -2.42 -34.27 -58.54
CA GLU A 57 -3.81 -34.65 -58.24
C GLU A 57 -3.79 -35.93 -57.40
N VAL A 58 -4.52 -35.94 -56.28
CA VAL A 58 -4.60 -37.07 -55.34
C VAL A 58 -6.06 -37.35 -55.03
N GLY A 59 -6.71 -38.12 -55.91
CA GLY A 59 -8.14 -38.41 -55.78
C GLY A 59 -9.06 -37.22 -56.06
N ALA A 60 -8.56 -36.12 -56.63
CA ALA A 60 -9.35 -34.92 -56.93
C ALA A 60 -10.46 -35.19 -57.96
N ARG A 61 -10.28 -36.22 -58.81
CA ARG A 61 -11.31 -36.74 -59.74
C ARG A 61 -11.91 -38.03 -59.20
N ASP A 62 -13.13 -38.38 -59.62
CA ASP A 62 -13.77 -39.63 -59.20
C ASP A 62 -13.14 -40.88 -59.81
N THR A 63 -12.44 -40.72 -60.94
CA THR A 63 -11.67 -41.78 -61.60
C THR A 63 -10.26 -41.97 -61.02
N GLN A 64 -9.88 -41.24 -59.97
CA GLN A 64 -8.56 -41.33 -59.35
C GLN A 64 -8.64 -42.04 -57.99
N PRO A 65 -7.66 -42.90 -57.65
CA PRO A 65 -7.51 -43.41 -56.28
C PRO A 65 -7.50 -42.27 -55.26
N LYS A 66 -8.34 -42.38 -54.23
CA LYS A 66 -8.44 -41.40 -53.14
C LYS A 66 -7.39 -41.72 -52.06
N PRO A 67 -6.81 -40.72 -51.39
CA PRO A 67 -5.82 -40.95 -50.32
C PRO A 67 -6.47 -41.53 -49.06
N TYR A 68 -5.63 -41.86 -48.10
CA TYR A 68 -6.04 -42.39 -46.80
C TYR A 68 -5.51 -41.50 -45.67
N ALA A 69 -6.26 -41.38 -44.59
CA ALA A 69 -5.83 -40.79 -43.33
C ALA A 69 -5.57 -41.89 -42.31
N ALA A 70 -4.53 -41.71 -41.50
CA ALA A 70 -4.40 -42.43 -40.25
C ALA A 70 -5.51 -42.04 -39.24
N SER A 71 -5.67 -42.81 -38.17
CA SER A 71 -6.53 -42.46 -37.05
C SER A 71 -5.98 -41.26 -36.26
N ASP A 72 -6.83 -40.52 -35.57
CA ASP A 72 -6.41 -39.35 -34.76
C ASP A 72 -5.30 -39.71 -33.74
N ASP A 73 -5.39 -40.90 -33.13
CA ASP A 73 -4.42 -41.47 -32.18
C ASP A 73 -3.04 -41.85 -32.79
N TYR A 74 -2.91 -41.88 -34.12
CA TYR A 74 -1.64 -42.17 -34.79
C TYR A 74 -0.81 -40.90 -34.87
N ASP A 75 0.42 -40.90 -34.34
CA ASP A 75 1.36 -39.78 -34.55
C ASP A 75 2.30 -40.04 -35.74
N PRO A 76 2.21 -39.23 -36.82
CA PRO A 76 3.15 -39.27 -37.93
C PRO A 76 4.62 -39.07 -37.55
N ALA A 77 4.91 -38.47 -36.39
CA ALA A 77 6.29 -38.27 -35.91
C ALA A 77 6.97 -39.57 -35.44
N ASP A 78 6.19 -40.57 -35.01
CA ASP A 78 6.70 -41.83 -34.45
C ASP A 78 6.75 -42.99 -35.47
N HIS A 79 6.27 -42.75 -36.70
CA HIS A 79 6.04 -43.79 -37.70
C HIS A 79 6.70 -43.47 -39.04
N ALA A 80 7.19 -44.49 -39.72
CA ALA A 80 7.67 -44.34 -41.09
C ALA A 80 6.49 -44.24 -42.08
N TYR A 81 6.70 -43.50 -43.18
CA TYR A 81 5.75 -43.46 -44.28
C TYR A 81 5.60 -44.86 -44.91
N PRO A 82 4.38 -45.37 -45.14
CA PRO A 82 4.18 -46.76 -45.62
C PRO A 82 4.85 -47.05 -46.96
N ASP A 83 5.21 -48.31 -47.19
CA ASP A 83 5.70 -48.79 -48.50
C ASP A 83 4.61 -48.69 -49.59
N PHE A 84 5.01 -48.49 -50.85
CA PHE A 84 4.08 -48.55 -51.98
C PHE A 84 3.38 -49.91 -52.03
N GLY A 85 2.05 -49.92 -52.26
CA GLY A 85 1.26 -51.13 -52.22
C GLY A 85 0.87 -51.63 -50.81
N TYR A 86 1.01 -50.81 -49.76
CA TYR A 86 0.53 -51.15 -48.40
C TYR A 86 -0.95 -51.55 -48.36
N ASP A 87 -1.33 -52.37 -47.38
CA ASP A 87 -2.74 -52.63 -47.05
C ASP A 87 -3.23 -51.57 -46.04
N PRO A 88 -4.13 -50.63 -46.44
CA PRO A 88 -4.62 -49.59 -45.55
C PRO A 88 -5.39 -50.17 -44.35
N ALA A 89 -6.08 -51.29 -44.52
CA ALA A 89 -6.86 -51.90 -43.45
C ALA A 89 -5.96 -52.44 -42.34
N SER A 90 -4.80 -53.02 -42.70
CA SER A 90 -3.80 -53.50 -41.73
C SER A 90 -3.18 -52.39 -40.87
N LEU A 91 -3.14 -51.15 -41.38
CA LEU A 91 -2.63 -49.97 -40.68
C LEU A 91 -3.73 -49.16 -39.98
N GLY A 92 -5.00 -49.58 -40.06
CA GLY A 92 -6.15 -48.83 -39.54
C GLY A 92 -6.48 -47.56 -40.32
N PHE A 93 -5.94 -47.39 -41.52
CA PHE A 93 -6.07 -46.17 -42.31
C PHE A 93 -7.42 -46.12 -43.05
N THR A 94 -8.08 -44.96 -43.03
CA THR A 94 -9.40 -44.76 -43.60
C THR A 94 -9.33 -43.92 -44.88
N ARG A 95 -10.13 -44.28 -45.90
CA ARG A 95 -10.15 -43.55 -47.18
C ARG A 95 -10.83 -42.20 -47.01
N THR A 96 -10.19 -41.11 -47.46
CA THR A 96 -10.72 -39.75 -47.36
C THR A 96 -11.23 -39.21 -48.69
N SER A 97 -11.81 -38.01 -48.69
CA SER A 97 -12.01 -37.22 -49.90
C SER A 97 -10.66 -36.78 -50.47
N GLY A 98 -10.46 -36.99 -51.78
CA GLY A 98 -9.28 -36.49 -52.47
C GLY A 98 -9.37 -35.00 -52.77
N THR A 99 -8.26 -34.28 -52.58
CA THR A 99 -8.07 -32.89 -53.04
C THR A 99 -6.79 -32.80 -53.88
N ASN A 100 -6.46 -31.60 -54.35
CA ASN A 100 -5.18 -31.36 -55.00
C ASN A 100 -4.13 -31.06 -53.93
N SER A 101 -3.01 -31.77 -54.01
CA SER A 101 -1.84 -31.46 -53.17
C SER A 101 -0.98 -30.46 -53.93
N CYS A 102 -0.96 -29.22 -53.46
CA CYS A 102 -0.48 -28.06 -54.21
C CYS A 102 0.30 -27.08 -53.33
N ARG A 103 1.09 -26.26 -54.00
CA ARG A 103 1.52 -24.95 -53.51
C ARG A 103 0.58 -23.86 -54.03
N TYR A 104 0.22 -22.89 -53.21
CA TYR A 104 -0.65 -21.76 -53.56
C TYR A 104 0.17 -20.46 -53.60
N ASN A 105 -0.23 -19.48 -54.41
CA ASN A 105 0.37 -18.15 -54.32
C ASN A 105 -0.44 -17.26 -53.38
N PHE A 106 0.25 -16.36 -52.68
CA PHE A 106 -0.38 -15.24 -52.00
C PHE A 106 -0.17 -13.96 -52.80
N ARG A 107 -1.24 -13.16 -52.89
CA ARG A 107 -1.17 -11.76 -53.29
C ARG A 107 -1.24 -10.84 -52.07
N ASP A 108 -0.84 -9.59 -52.26
CA ASP A 108 -1.04 -8.51 -51.30
C ASP A 108 -2.54 -8.33 -50.93
N SER A 109 -2.79 -7.54 -49.88
CA SER A 109 -4.15 -7.23 -49.40
C SER A 109 -5.05 -6.51 -50.43
N THR A 110 -4.49 -5.97 -51.51
CA THR A 110 -5.26 -5.39 -52.63
C THR A 110 -5.63 -6.43 -53.70
N GLY A 111 -5.10 -7.65 -53.57
CA GLY A 111 -5.24 -8.71 -54.58
C GLY A 111 -4.45 -8.46 -55.86
N THR A 112 -3.47 -7.55 -55.87
CA THR A 112 -2.80 -7.10 -57.11
C THR A 112 -1.46 -7.81 -57.35
N THR A 113 -0.53 -7.70 -56.40
CA THR A 113 0.85 -8.20 -56.55
C THR A 113 0.99 -9.58 -55.93
N VAL A 114 1.63 -10.54 -56.61
CA VAL A 114 2.04 -11.80 -55.96
C VAL A 114 3.20 -11.50 -55.01
N ILE A 115 2.98 -11.71 -53.71
CA ILE A 115 3.98 -11.46 -52.66
C ILE A 115 4.71 -12.74 -52.23
N GLY A 116 4.12 -13.92 -52.43
CA GLY A 116 4.68 -15.16 -51.92
C GLY A 116 3.93 -16.42 -52.32
N SER A 117 4.26 -17.53 -51.65
CA SER A 117 3.55 -18.80 -51.77
C SER A 117 3.51 -19.57 -50.45
N ALA A 118 2.58 -20.52 -50.36
CA ALA A 118 2.35 -21.34 -49.17
C ALA A 118 1.88 -22.76 -49.53
N TYR A 119 2.02 -23.68 -48.57
CA TYR A 119 1.43 -25.02 -48.60
C TYR A 119 0.28 -25.10 -47.60
N CYS A 120 -0.69 -26.00 -47.83
CA CYS A 120 -1.78 -26.23 -46.88
C CYS A 120 -1.32 -27.12 -45.72
N VAL A 121 -1.93 -26.95 -44.55
CA VAL A 121 -1.62 -27.73 -43.32
C VAL A 121 -2.86 -28.37 -42.68
N GLU A 122 -3.99 -28.36 -43.40
CA GLU A 122 -5.27 -28.92 -42.95
C GLU A 122 -6.02 -29.60 -44.12
N TRP A 123 -5.74 -30.87 -44.40
CA TRP A 123 -6.33 -31.61 -45.53
C TRP A 123 -7.87 -31.59 -45.54
N GLY A 124 -8.49 -31.68 -44.36
CA GLY A 124 -9.94 -31.81 -44.21
C GLY A 124 -10.76 -30.54 -44.47
N ALA A 125 -10.14 -29.36 -44.47
CA ALA A 125 -10.84 -28.10 -44.76
C ALA A 125 -10.89 -27.83 -46.28
N GLY A 126 -11.75 -26.89 -46.71
CA GLY A 126 -11.96 -26.57 -48.13
C GLY A 126 -10.90 -25.63 -48.72
N GLN A 127 -10.81 -25.51 -50.04
CA GLN A 127 -9.90 -24.55 -50.68
C GLN A 127 -10.70 -23.55 -51.51
N ARG A 128 -10.37 -22.26 -51.40
CA ARG A 128 -11.07 -21.18 -52.11
C ARG A 128 -10.14 -20.05 -52.52
N THR A 129 -9.87 -19.96 -53.82
CA THR A 129 -9.26 -18.79 -54.45
C THR A 129 -10.05 -17.52 -54.12
N GLY A 130 -9.34 -16.42 -53.83
CA GLY A 130 -9.93 -15.13 -53.46
C GLY A 130 -10.19 -14.97 -51.96
N THR A 131 -10.01 -16.02 -51.14
CA THR A 131 -10.11 -15.90 -49.69
C THR A 131 -8.87 -15.17 -49.12
N GLY A 132 -9.13 -14.27 -48.16
CA GLY A 132 -8.10 -13.55 -47.43
C GLY A 132 -7.52 -14.36 -46.26
N TYR A 133 -6.28 -14.07 -45.90
CA TYR A 133 -5.52 -14.74 -44.84
C TYR A 133 -4.73 -13.73 -44.02
N ASP A 134 -4.65 -13.95 -42.71
CA ASP A 134 -3.80 -13.20 -41.78
C ASP A 134 -2.66 -14.07 -41.22
N PRO A 135 -1.49 -13.50 -40.90
CA PRO A 135 -0.39 -14.24 -40.30
C PRO A 135 -0.63 -14.49 -38.81
N GLU A 136 -0.45 -15.73 -38.40
CA GLU A 136 -0.58 -16.19 -37.03
C GLU A 136 0.73 -16.85 -36.56
N PRO A 137 1.00 -16.92 -35.25
CA PRO A 137 2.05 -17.77 -34.72
C PRO A 137 1.88 -19.22 -35.20
N ALA A 138 2.98 -19.95 -35.41
CA ALA A 138 2.93 -21.33 -35.93
C ALA A 138 2.29 -22.38 -34.98
N GLY A 139 1.71 -21.95 -33.86
CA GLY A 139 0.94 -22.78 -32.95
C GLY A 139 -0.30 -23.39 -33.63
N GLY A 140 -0.70 -24.57 -33.16
CA GLY A 140 -1.85 -25.31 -33.68
C GLY A 140 -1.58 -26.19 -34.91
N ILE A 141 -0.45 -26.01 -35.61
CA ILE A 141 -0.03 -26.96 -36.65
C ILE A 141 0.51 -28.24 -35.98
N ARG A 142 -0.15 -29.38 -36.20
CA ARG A 142 0.37 -30.69 -35.75
C ARG A 142 1.75 -30.92 -36.36
N ASN A 143 2.72 -31.33 -35.55
CA ASN A 143 4.09 -31.60 -35.98
C ASN A 143 4.78 -30.41 -36.71
N ALA A 144 4.45 -29.16 -36.31
CA ALA A 144 4.97 -27.93 -36.90
C ALA A 144 6.49 -27.90 -37.14
N GLY A 145 7.30 -28.47 -36.24
CA GLY A 145 8.75 -28.52 -36.40
C GLY A 145 9.20 -29.41 -37.58
N TYR A 146 8.49 -30.51 -37.87
CA TYR A 146 8.76 -31.33 -39.06
C TYR A 146 8.28 -30.64 -40.34
N VAL A 147 7.16 -29.91 -40.29
CA VAL A 147 6.70 -29.05 -41.40
C VAL A 147 7.74 -27.97 -41.71
N GLN A 148 8.23 -27.26 -40.69
CA GLN A 148 9.31 -26.28 -40.82
C GLN A 148 10.57 -26.91 -41.45
N ARG A 149 10.96 -28.11 -41.01
CA ARG A 149 12.10 -28.85 -41.59
C ARG A 149 11.90 -29.15 -43.08
N ILE A 150 10.68 -29.49 -43.51
CA ILE A 150 10.36 -29.68 -44.93
C ILE A 150 10.53 -28.37 -45.70
N LEU A 151 10.01 -27.26 -45.17
CA LEU A 151 10.05 -25.94 -45.81
C LEU A 151 11.47 -25.39 -45.97
N GLU A 152 12.38 -25.70 -45.03
CA GLU A 152 13.80 -25.34 -45.07
C GLU A 152 14.59 -26.14 -46.12
N ASN A 153 14.32 -27.45 -46.22
CA ASN A 153 15.18 -28.37 -46.97
C ASN A 153 14.71 -28.66 -48.41
N TYR A 154 13.43 -28.43 -48.73
CA TYR A 154 12.84 -28.82 -50.02
C TYR A 154 12.22 -27.62 -50.76
N TRP A 155 11.64 -27.89 -51.93
CA TRP A 155 11.09 -26.91 -52.84
C TRP A 155 10.03 -26.01 -52.19
N PRO A 156 10.13 -24.67 -52.32
CA PRO A 156 11.07 -23.91 -53.16
C PRO A 156 12.38 -23.46 -52.51
N ALA A 157 12.64 -23.71 -51.22
CA ALA A 157 13.88 -23.25 -50.59
C ALA A 157 15.12 -23.87 -51.24
N THR A 158 14.99 -25.10 -51.76
CA THR A 158 16.01 -25.80 -52.55
C THR A 158 15.42 -26.34 -53.86
N ASN A 159 16.27 -26.96 -54.69
CA ASN A 159 15.83 -27.72 -55.88
C ASN A 159 15.45 -29.19 -55.56
N GLU A 160 15.44 -29.58 -54.29
CA GLU A 160 14.99 -30.90 -53.85
C GLU A 160 13.46 -30.94 -53.67
N PRO A 161 12.81 -32.11 -53.76
CA PRO A 161 13.39 -33.39 -54.14
C PRO A 161 13.77 -33.45 -55.63
N ALA A 162 14.68 -34.35 -55.98
CA ALA A 162 14.74 -34.92 -57.32
C ALA A 162 13.42 -35.62 -57.67
N VAL A 163 12.91 -35.40 -58.89
CA VAL A 163 11.62 -35.90 -59.37
C VAL A 163 11.73 -36.50 -60.78
N PRO A 164 10.82 -37.38 -61.22
CA PRO A 164 10.95 -38.10 -62.49
C PRO A 164 10.90 -37.23 -63.74
N SER A 165 10.21 -36.09 -63.73
CA SER A 165 10.10 -35.24 -64.92
C SER A 165 11.38 -34.48 -65.21
N THR A 166 11.86 -34.57 -66.46
CA THR A 166 12.98 -33.78 -66.98
C THR A 166 12.58 -32.37 -67.45
N SER A 167 11.29 -32.10 -67.63
CA SER A 167 10.79 -30.78 -68.01
C SER A 167 10.64 -29.90 -66.77
N ALA A 168 11.37 -28.78 -66.69
CA ALA A 168 11.38 -27.91 -65.52
C ALA A 168 9.98 -27.50 -65.01
N LYS A 169 9.03 -27.23 -65.92
CA LYS A 169 7.64 -26.90 -65.56
C LYS A 169 6.92 -28.07 -64.90
N ALA A 170 7.10 -29.29 -65.40
CA ALA A 170 6.47 -30.48 -64.84
C ALA A 170 7.19 -30.96 -63.56
N ALA A 171 8.53 -30.90 -63.54
CA ALA A 171 9.34 -31.14 -62.35
C ALA A 171 8.92 -30.25 -61.17
N ASN A 172 8.72 -28.95 -61.41
CA ASN A 172 8.28 -28.03 -60.35
C ASN A 172 6.84 -28.29 -59.90
N ARG A 173 5.97 -28.87 -60.75
CA ARG A 173 4.64 -29.35 -60.32
C ARG A 173 4.75 -30.58 -59.44
N GLU A 174 5.60 -31.53 -59.82
CA GLU A 174 5.86 -32.77 -59.09
C GLU A 174 6.44 -32.45 -57.71
N ARG A 175 7.48 -31.60 -57.63
CA ARG A 175 8.05 -31.10 -56.37
C ARG A 175 7.01 -30.44 -55.47
N SER A 176 6.26 -29.44 -55.98
CA SER A 176 5.22 -28.77 -55.19
C SER A 176 4.20 -29.77 -54.62
N GLY A 177 3.79 -30.76 -55.41
CA GLY A 177 2.81 -31.74 -54.96
C GLY A 177 3.37 -32.81 -54.01
N THR A 178 4.61 -33.27 -54.20
CA THR A 178 5.22 -34.26 -53.28
C THR A 178 5.62 -33.63 -51.95
N VAL A 179 6.11 -32.39 -51.96
CA VAL A 179 6.36 -31.61 -50.74
C VAL A 179 5.05 -31.36 -49.97
N ALA A 180 3.98 -30.94 -50.66
CA ALA A 180 2.67 -30.75 -50.03
C ALA A 180 2.12 -32.06 -49.43
N MET A 181 2.30 -33.22 -50.09
CA MET A 181 1.92 -34.51 -49.51
C MET A 181 2.76 -34.89 -48.28
N ALA A 182 4.05 -34.58 -48.26
CA ALA A 182 4.89 -34.82 -47.08
C ALA A 182 4.47 -33.93 -45.90
N ILE A 183 4.05 -32.68 -46.15
CA ILE A 183 3.47 -31.80 -45.13
C ILE A 183 2.17 -32.41 -44.58
N HIS A 184 1.24 -32.80 -45.46
CA HIS A 184 -0.03 -33.44 -45.05
C HIS A 184 0.14 -34.78 -44.33
N TYR A 185 1.26 -35.49 -44.51
CA TYR A 185 1.58 -36.62 -43.65
C TYR A 185 1.77 -36.18 -42.20
N PHE A 186 2.60 -35.17 -41.95
CA PHE A 186 2.87 -34.68 -40.59
C PHE A 186 1.69 -33.96 -39.93
N THR A 187 0.93 -33.17 -40.70
CA THR A 187 -0.17 -32.36 -40.18
C THR A 187 -1.47 -33.16 -40.01
N ASP A 188 -1.80 -34.00 -40.99
CA ASP A 188 -3.11 -34.64 -41.12
C ASP A 188 -3.06 -36.18 -41.09
N GLY A 189 -1.86 -36.80 -41.02
CA GLY A 189 -1.71 -38.25 -41.15
C GLY A 189 -2.09 -38.78 -42.54
N ILE A 190 -2.04 -37.93 -43.57
CA ILE A 190 -2.50 -38.28 -44.92
C ILE A 190 -1.39 -38.98 -45.72
N VAL A 191 -1.75 -40.11 -46.32
CA VAL A 191 -0.87 -40.95 -47.14
C VAL A 191 -1.46 -41.11 -48.54
N LEU A 192 -0.59 -41.13 -49.56
CA LEU A 192 -0.96 -41.45 -50.92
C LEU A 192 -1.64 -42.84 -50.99
N PRO A 193 -2.56 -43.07 -51.93
CA PRO A 193 -3.15 -44.39 -52.10
C PRO A 193 -2.08 -45.45 -52.46
N PRO A 194 -2.23 -46.71 -52.01
CA PRO A 194 -1.25 -47.77 -52.26
C PRO A 194 -1.13 -48.13 -53.75
N ASP A 195 -2.17 -47.82 -54.54
CA ASP A 195 -2.26 -47.94 -55.99
C ASP A 195 -2.05 -46.59 -56.72
N TYR A 196 -1.32 -45.64 -56.12
CA TYR A 196 -1.09 -44.33 -56.75
C TYR A 196 -0.44 -44.47 -58.13
N GLN A 197 -1.00 -43.74 -59.10
CA GLN A 197 -0.68 -43.78 -60.53
C GLN A 197 0.80 -43.57 -60.92
N SER A 198 1.66 -43.16 -59.99
CA SER A 198 3.11 -43.05 -60.17
C SER A 198 3.84 -43.51 -58.91
N ALA A 199 4.31 -44.77 -58.91
CA ALA A 199 5.15 -45.31 -57.84
C ALA A 199 6.43 -44.48 -57.61
N ALA A 200 6.99 -43.88 -58.68
CA ALA A 200 8.16 -43.02 -58.57
C ALA A 200 7.88 -41.73 -57.78
N LEU A 201 6.68 -41.13 -57.90
CA LEU A 201 6.30 -39.98 -57.07
C LEU A 201 5.95 -40.38 -55.63
N TYR A 202 5.43 -41.60 -55.44
CA TYR A 202 5.19 -42.15 -54.10
C TYR A 202 6.49 -42.27 -53.30
N GLU A 203 7.53 -42.89 -53.90
CA GLU A 203 8.84 -43.02 -53.25
C GLU A 203 9.51 -41.66 -52.99
N VAL A 204 9.22 -40.61 -53.77
CA VAL A 204 9.68 -39.25 -53.47
C VAL A 204 9.04 -38.72 -52.18
N VAL A 205 7.72 -38.87 -51.96
CA VAL A 205 7.06 -38.45 -50.71
C VAL A 205 7.62 -39.22 -49.51
N LYS A 206 7.71 -40.55 -49.65
CA LYS A 206 8.28 -41.45 -48.65
C LYS A 206 9.71 -41.05 -48.27
N LYS A 207 10.54 -40.68 -49.25
CA LYS A 207 11.91 -40.22 -49.01
C LYS A 207 11.93 -38.92 -48.22
N ILE A 208 11.13 -37.91 -48.59
CA ILE A 208 11.04 -36.63 -47.84
C ILE A 208 10.70 -36.93 -46.37
N VAL A 209 9.65 -37.72 -46.12
CA VAL A 209 9.22 -38.04 -44.75
C VAL A 209 10.32 -38.78 -43.99
N THR A 210 10.99 -39.76 -44.62
CA THR A 210 12.08 -40.54 -44.00
C THR A 210 13.29 -39.67 -43.65
N ASP A 211 13.72 -38.80 -44.56
CA ASP A 211 14.82 -37.85 -44.34
C ASP A 211 14.48 -36.89 -43.19
N VAL A 212 13.24 -36.41 -43.12
CA VAL A 212 12.76 -35.43 -42.14
C VAL A 212 12.56 -36.04 -40.75
N LEU A 213 12.06 -37.28 -40.66
CA LEU A 213 12.01 -38.05 -39.42
C LEU A 213 13.43 -38.27 -38.87
N ALA A 214 14.37 -38.66 -39.72
CA ALA A 214 15.76 -38.90 -39.33
C ALA A 214 16.50 -37.61 -38.90
N ALA A 215 16.13 -36.46 -39.47
CA ALA A 215 16.69 -35.15 -39.09
C ALA A 215 16.06 -34.56 -37.82
N GLY A 216 14.86 -35.00 -37.44
CA GLY A 216 14.09 -34.44 -36.33
C GLY A 216 13.48 -33.06 -36.65
N PRO A 217 12.61 -32.56 -35.75
CA PRO A 217 11.92 -31.29 -35.93
C PRO A 217 12.89 -30.11 -35.94
N ALA A 218 12.55 -29.09 -36.72
CA ALA A 218 13.16 -27.76 -36.63
C ALA A 218 12.55 -26.94 -35.47
N PRO A 219 13.25 -25.91 -34.97
CA PRO A 219 12.65 -24.91 -34.10
C PRO A 219 11.42 -24.27 -34.77
N ALA A 220 10.41 -23.89 -33.98
CA ALA A 220 9.28 -23.14 -34.51
C ALA A 220 9.76 -21.79 -35.10
N PRO A 221 9.16 -21.32 -36.20
CA PRO A 221 9.47 -20.00 -36.74
C PRO A 221 9.05 -18.90 -35.75
N ALA A 222 9.71 -17.74 -35.83
CA ALA A 222 9.41 -16.60 -34.98
C ALA A 222 7.97 -16.10 -35.19
N ASP A 223 7.39 -15.53 -34.13
CA ASP A 223 6.05 -14.93 -34.16
C ASP A 223 6.00 -13.81 -35.21
N PRO A 224 5.09 -13.89 -36.21
CA PRO A 224 4.96 -12.88 -37.25
C PRO A 224 4.16 -11.66 -36.79
N THR A 225 3.60 -11.62 -35.59
CA THR A 225 2.74 -10.52 -35.12
C THR A 225 3.56 -9.39 -34.46
N PRO A 226 3.10 -8.13 -34.44
CA PRO A 226 3.81 -7.05 -33.77
C PRO A 226 3.88 -7.29 -32.25
N THR A 227 5.07 -7.22 -31.64
CA THR A 227 5.19 -7.44 -30.19
C THR A 227 4.49 -6.36 -29.36
N ILE A 228 3.94 -6.73 -28.19
CA ILE A 228 3.41 -5.79 -27.20
C ILE A 228 3.97 -6.18 -25.83
N GLU A 229 5.15 -5.65 -25.50
CA GLU A 229 5.85 -5.93 -24.24
C GLU A 229 5.52 -4.87 -23.19
N GLY A 230 5.54 -5.21 -21.90
CA GLY A 230 5.07 -4.34 -20.81
C GLY A 230 4.52 -5.13 -19.61
N PRO A 231 3.99 -4.45 -18.59
CA PRO A 231 3.33 -5.09 -17.43
C PRO A 231 1.98 -5.74 -17.80
N ASP A 232 1.49 -6.65 -16.96
CA ASP A 232 0.20 -7.33 -17.18
C ASP A 232 -1.01 -6.55 -16.65
N GLY A 233 -0.78 -5.58 -15.78
CA GLY A 233 -1.84 -4.83 -15.10
C GLY A 233 -1.31 -3.67 -14.25
N GLY A 234 -2.23 -3.00 -13.55
CA GLY A 234 -1.95 -1.89 -12.63
C GLY A 234 -3.22 -1.33 -11.98
N ASP A 235 -3.11 -0.28 -11.18
CA ASP A 235 -4.24 0.26 -10.41
C ASP A 235 -4.91 1.47 -11.07
N THR A 236 -6.22 1.64 -10.83
CA THR A 236 -6.97 2.82 -11.31
C THR A 236 -6.33 4.15 -10.91
N GLY A 237 -6.37 5.12 -11.83
CA GLY A 237 -5.77 6.46 -11.68
C GLY A 237 -4.26 6.51 -11.89
N THR A 238 -3.55 5.38 -11.81
CA THR A 238 -2.09 5.32 -12.02
C THR A 238 -1.70 5.23 -13.50
N LEU A 239 -0.46 5.59 -13.84
CA LEU A 239 0.10 5.31 -15.17
C LEU A 239 0.71 3.91 -15.18
N ILE A 240 0.16 3.05 -16.03
CA ILE A 240 0.57 1.67 -16.24
C ILE A 240 1.45 1.62 -17.48
N GLY A 241 2.71 1.21 -17.35
CA GLY A 241 3.67 1.14 -18.47
C GLY A 241 5.13 1.25 -18.02
N PRO A 242 6.08 1.39 -18.96
CA PRO A 242 5.88 1.48 -20.40
C PRO A 242 5.42 0.16 -21.03
N TYR A 243 4.62 0.27 -22.09
CA TYR A 243 4.41 -0.76 -23.09
C TYR A 243 5.28 -0.47 -24.31
N THR A 244 6.17 -1.38 -24.69
CA THR A 244 6.99 -1.28 -25.91
C THR A 244 6.21 -1.89 -27.08
N ILE A 245 5.92 -1.09 -28.09
CA ILE A 245 5.03 -1.45 -29.20
C ILE A 245 5.82 -1.81 -30.46
N GLY A 246 5.62 -3.03 -30.97
CA GLY A 246 6.05 -3.45 -32.30
C GLY A 246 7.55 -3.42 -32.54
N ALA A 247 8.36 -3.87 -31.57
CA ALA A 247 9.82 -3.81 -31.69
C ALA A 247 10.38 -4.66 -32.86
N ASN A 248 9.62 -5.66 -33.32
CA ASN A 248 9.90 -6.49 -34.49
C ASN A 248 9.30 -5.98 -35.82
N ALA A 249 8.54 -4.89 -35.81
CA ALA A 249 7.89 -4.35 -37.01
C ALA A 249 8.86 -3.56 -37.90
N THR A 250 8.58 -3.53 -39.20
CA THR A 250 9.46 -2.94 -40.24
C THR A 250 9.07 -1.52 -40.63
N GLY A 251 8.02 -0.95 -40.02
CA GLY A 251 7.48 0.36 -40.34
C GLY A 251 6.40 0.81 -39.35
N PRO A 252 5.74 1.95 -39.59
CA PRO A 252 4.76 2.51 -38.67
C PRO A 252 3.60 1.56 -38.37
N LEU A 253 3.18 1.53 -37.11
CA LEU A 253 2.10 0.67 -36.61
C LEU A 253 0.90 1.51 -36.21
N THR A 254 -0.29 1.18 -36.69
CA THR A 254 -1.55 1.73 -36.17
C THR A 254 -1.87 1.07 -34.83
N VAL A 255 -2.12 1.87 -33.80
CA VAL A 255 -2.41 1.39 -32.45
C VAL A 255 -3.77 1.90 -31.98
N THR A 256 -4.64 1.00 -31.58
CA THR A 256 -5.91 1.33 -30.91
C THR A 256 -5.88 0.87 -29.46
N VAL A 257 -6.47 1.68 -28.58
CA VAL A 257 -6.59 1.44 -27.15
C VAL A 257 -8.05 1.54 -26.75
N ASP A 258 -8.54 0.52 -26.04
CA ASP A 258 -9.89 0.43 -25.49
C ASP A 258 -9.84 0.49 -23.95
N ASN A 259 -10.87 1.10 -23.34
CA ASN A 259 -11.10 1.22 -21.88
C ASN A 259 -9.98 1.90 -21.05
N ALA A 260 -9.04 2.59 -21.69
CA ALA A 260 -8.02 3.41 -21.04
C ALA A 260 -7.68 4.64 -21.90
N THR A 261 -7.19 5.70 -21.25
CA THR A 261 -6.49 6.80 -21.92
C THR A 261 -5.03 6.42 -22.08
N ALA A 262 -4.42 6.80 -23.21
CA ALA A 262 -3.04 6.46 -23.53
C ALA A 262 -2.14 7.69 -23.67
N TYR A 263 -0.85 7.53 -23.39
CA TYR A 263 0.16 8.60 -23.39
C TYR A 263 1.49 8.14 -23.97
N THR A 264 2.22 9.03 -24.63
CA THR A 264 3.57 8.75 -25.18
C THR A 264 4.72 9.11 -24.24
N ASP A 265 4.43 9.50 -23.00
CA ASP A 265 5.43 9.87 -21.99
C ASP A 265 5.11 9.32 -20.59
N ALA A 266 6.15 9.05 -19.81
CA ALA A 266 6.04 8.51 -18.45
C ALA A 266 5.39 9.48 -17.43
N ALA A 267 5.25 10.77 -17.75
CA ALA A 267 4.54 11.73 -16.91
C ALA A 267 3.03 11.82 -17.24
N GLY A 268 2.57 11.20 -18.33
CA GLY A 268 1.18 11.25 -18.78
C GLY A 268 0.74 12.67 -19.17
N THR A 269 1.63 13.40 -19.85
CA THR A 269 1.40 14.79 -20.28
C THR A 269 1.21 14.92 -21.79
N GLN A 270 1.64 13.93 -22.58
CA GLN A 270 1.49 13.84 -24.02
C GLN A 270 0.46 12.75 -24.34
N PRO A 271 -0.83 13.10 -24.53
CA PRO A 271 -1.86 12.12 -24.85
C PRO A 271 -1.64 11.51 -26.24
N PHE A 272 -1.94 10.23 -26.37
CA PHE A 272 -1.97 9.49 -27.64
C PHE A 272 -3.42 9.28 -28.09
N THR A 273 -3.74 9.56 -29.35
CA THR A 273 -5.10 9.32 -29.87
C THR A 273 -5.24 7.89 -30.38
N SER A 274 -6.18 7.12 -29.83
CA SER A 274 -6.49 5.77 -30.32
C SER A 274 -6.78 5.77 -31.83
N GLY A 275 -6.00 5.00 -32.60
CA GLY A 275 -6.02 4.98 -34.07
C GLY A 275 -4.83 5.71 -34.74
N GLU A 276 -4.00 6.44 -33.99
CA GLU A 276 -2.76 7.03 -34.52
C GLU A 276 -1.67 5.98 -34.78
N THR A 277 -0.61 6.40 -35.49
CA THR A 277 0.53 5.55 -35.81
C THR A 277 1.73 5.80 -34.89
N LEU A 278 2.33 4.74 -34.37
CA LEU A 278 3.61 4.76 -33.66
C LEU A 278 4.76 4.21 -34.52
N ALA A 279 6.00 4.59 -34.20
CA ALA A 279 7.19 3.95 -34.76
C ALA A 279 7.48 2.61 -34.05
N PRO A 280 8.14 1.65 -34.72
CA PRO A 280 8.63 0.42 -34.09
C PRO A 280 9.44 0.70 -32.81
N GLY A 281 9.11 0.00 -31.72
CA GLY A 281 9.76 0.15 -30.42
C GLY A 281 9.34 1.40 -29.62
N ALA A 282 8.35 2.17 -30.08
CA ALA A 282 7.80 3.29 -29.31
C ALA A 282 7.18 2.81 -27.99
N GLN A 283 7.18 3.70 -26.99
CA GLN A 283 6.63 3.43 -25.67
C GLN A 283 5.26 4.10 -25.48
N LEU A 284 4.35 3.38 -24.82
CA LEU A 284 3.01 3.84 -24.46
C LEU A 284 2.77 3.63 -22.96
N TRP A 285 2.04 4.53 -22.31
CA TRP A 285 1.53 4.38 -20.95
C TRP A 285 0.00 4.48 -20.96
N LEU A 286 -0.67 3.69 -20.13
CA LEU A 286 -2.12 3.68 -20.00
C LEU A 286 -2.57 4.24 -18.64
N ARG A 287 -3.73 4.89 -18.58
CA ARG A 287 -4.44 5.23 -17.34
C ARG A 287 -5.93 4.96 -17.52
N SER A 288 -6.58 4.38 -16.52
CA SER A 288 -8.04 4.30 -16.46
C SER A 288 -8.53 4.61 -15.05
N ASP A 289 -9.65 5.31 -14.94
CA ASP A 289 -10.26 5.68 -13.67
C ASP A 289 -11.28 4.62 -13.19
N THR A 290 -11.50 3.57 -14.00
CA THR A 290 -12.43 2.47 -13.71
C THR A 290 -11.70 1.13 -13.74
N PRO A 291 -11.93 0.22 -12.77
CA PRO A 291 -11.34 -1.11 -12.80
C PRO A 291 -11.97 -1.97 -13.91
N GLY A 292 -11.17 -2.86 -14.50
CA GLY A 292 -11.59 -3.72 -15.61
C GLY A 292 -10.47 -4.01 -16.61
N ALA A 293 -10.83 -4.59 -17.75
CA ALA A 293 -9.89 -4.95 -18.81
C ALA A 293 -9.72 -3.78 -19.81
N ALA A 294 -8.52 -3.22 -19.89
CA ALA A 294 -8.09 -2.39 -21.01
C ALA A 294 -7.46 -3.27 -22.10
N ARG A 295 -7.43 -2.76 -23.34
CA ARG A 295 -6.86 -3.52 -24.47
C ARG A 295 -6.01 -2.61 -25.35
N ILE A 296 -4.79 -3.04 -25.67
CA ILE A 296 -3.98 -2.47 -26.74
C ILE A 296 -4.13 -3.41 -27.94
N MET A 297 -4.46 -2.88 -29.10
CA MET A 297 -4.49 -3.60 -30.38
C MET A 297 -3.56 -2.90 -31.36
N VAL A 298 -2.77 -3.68 -32.09
CA VAL A 298 -1.70 -3.17 -32.96
C VAL A 298 -1.83 -3.82 -34.32
N THR A 299 -1.74 -3.02 -35.38
CA THR A 299 -1.63 -3.49 -36.76
C THR A 299 -0.47 -2.79 -37.44
N GLY A 300 0.43 -3.53 -38.08
CA GLY A 300 1.58 -2.93 -38.74
C GLY A 300 2.37 -3.90 -39.63
N PRO A 301 3.28 -3.35 -40.46
CA PRO A 301 4.09 -4.14 -41.36
C PRO A 301 5.14 -4.95 -40.59
N VAL A 302 5.21 -6.24 -40.90
CA VAL A 302 6.07 -7.24 -40.26
C VAL A 302 6.73 -8.11 -41.34
N THR A 303 7.88 -8.68 -41.01
CA THR A 303 8.53 -9.70 -41.85
C THR A 303 8.14 -11.07 -41.29
N ALA A 304 7.09 -11.66 -41.86
CA ALA A 304 6.72 -13.04 -41.53
C ALA A 304 7.84 -13.99 -42.01
N PRO A 305 8.39 -14.85 -41.14
CA PRO A 305 9.42 -15.82 -41.54
C PRO A 305 8.87 -16.93 -42.47
N LEU A 306 9.81 -17.75 -42.97
CA LEU A 306 9.51 -19.07 -43.53
C LEU A 306 8.74 -19.90 -42.49
N GLY A 307 7.66 -20.56 -42.90
CA GLY A 307 6.86 -21.42 -42.02
C GLY A 307 5.78 -20.71 -41.21
N THR A 308 5.65 -19.39 -41.30
CA THR A 308 4.52 -18.65 -40.71
C THR A 308 3.19 -19.29 -41.07
N ARG A 309 2.35 -19.50 -40.06
CA ARG A 309 0.98 -19.94 -40.24
C ARG A 309 0.16 -18.78 -40.80
N MET A 310 -0.69 -19.08 -41.76
CA MET A 310 -1.61 -18.15 -42.40
C MET A 310 -3.01 -18.72 -42.23
N ASP A 311 -3.82 -18.06 -41.40
CA ASP A 311 -5.20 -18.49 -41.12
C ASP A 311 -6.16 -17.74 -42.03
N GLY A 312 -7.03 -18.50 -42.69
CA GLY A 312 -7.97 -17.98 -43.67
C GLY A 312 -9.22 -17.38 -43.03
N ASP A 313 -9.89 -16.50 -43.77
CA ASP A 313 -11.14 -15.85 -43.37
C ASP A 313 -12.14 -16.83 -42.72
N PRO A 314 -12.46 -16.71 -41.41
CA PRO A 314 -13.31 -17.66 -40.70
C PRO A 314 -14.77 -17.65 -41.17
N ALA A 315 -15.17 -16.68 -42.01
CA ALA A 315 -16.46 -16.73 -42.71
C ALA A 315 -16.53 -17.88 -43.75
N TYR A 316 -15.39 -18.47 -44.12
CA TYR A 316 -15.28 -19.59 -45.04
C TYR A 316 -14.56 -20.77 -44.39
N LYS A 317 -15.00 -21.99 -44.68
CA LYS A 317 -14.28 -23.21 -44.27
C LYS A 317 -13.08 -23.47 -45.18
N VAL A 318 -12.04 -22.65 -45.03
CA VAL A 318 -10.78 -22.78 -45.78
C VAL A 318 -9.66 -23.41 -44.95
N GLN A 319 -8.70 -24.07 -45.60
CA GLN A 319 -7.51 -24.65 -44.97
C GLN A 319 -6.55 -23.56 -44.48
N SER A 320 -6.05 -23.65 -43.24
CA SER A 320 -4.84 -22.94 -42.82
C SER A 320 -3.64 -23.30 -43.72
N MET A 321 -2.71 -22.37 -43.90
CA MET A 321 -1.53 -22.53 -44.76
C MET A 321 -0.22 -22.17 -44.03
N THR A 322 0.92 -22.59 -44.58
CA THR A 322 2.27 -22.27 -44.07
C THR A 322 3.15 -21.69 -45.18
N THR A 323 3.82 -20.55 -44.90
CA THR A 323 4.58 -19.80 -45.91
C THR A 323 5.84 -20.54 -46.39
N THR A 324 6.12 -20.50 -47.69
CA THR A 324 7.33 -21.12 -48.28
C THR A 324 8.52 -20.17 -48.41
N GLY A 325 8.53 -19.09 -47.65
CA GLY A 325 9.55 -18.04 -47.68
C GLY A 325 9.18 -16.90 -46.75
N SER A 326 10.11 -15.97 -46.54
CA SER A 326 9.84 -14.79 -45.75
C SER A 326 9.03 -13.76 -46.53
N LEU A 327 7.93 -13.26 -45.94
CA LEU A 327 6.95 -12.38 -46.61
C LEU A 327 6.76 -11.07 -45.83
N PRO A 328 6.71 -9.90 -46.50
CA PRO A 328 6.21 -8.68 -45.89
C PRO A 328 4.68 -8.76 -45.78
N LEU A 329 4.16 -8.75 -44.55
CA LEU A 329 2.73 -8.85 -44.27
C LEU A 329 2.27 -7.74 -43.33
N GLN A 330 0.96 -7.56 -43.19
CA GLN A 330 0.36 -6.77 -42.11
C GLN A 330 0.05 -7.70 -40.95
N GLY A 331 0.88 -7.65 -39.90
CA GLY A 331 0.66 -8.41 -38.68
C GLY A 331 -0.34 -7.70 -37.78
N LYS A 332 -1.11 -8.49 -37.02
CA LYS A 332 -2.08 -8.01 -36.03
C LYS A 332 -1.76 -8.63 -34.69
N SER A 333 -1.81 -7.86 -33.61
CA SER A 333 -1.68 -8.37 -32.26
C SER A 333 -2.59 -7.61 -31.29
N ALA A 334 -2.87 -8.22 -30.15
CA ALA A 334 -3.63 -7.58 -29.09
C ALA A 334 -3.15 -8.06 -27.72
N ARG A 335 -3.07 -7.13 -26.77
CA ARG A 335 -2.81 -7.40 -25.36
C ARG A 335 -3.97 -6.89 -24.52
N THR A 336 -4.44 -7.72 -23.60
CA THR A 336 -5.36 -7.33 -22.53
C THR A 336 -4.54 -6.95 -21.30
N ILE A 337 -5.00 -5.94 -20.56
CA ILE A 337 -4.36 -5.38 -19.38
C ILE A 337 -5.41 -5.35 -18.27
N ASP A 338 -5.12 -5.98 -17.14
CA ASP A 338 -6.02 -6.02 -15.99
C ASP A 338 -5.81 -4.79 -15.10
N ILE A 339 -6.83 -3.93 -15.00
CA ILE A 339 -6.81 -2.73 -14.16
C ILE A 339 -7.57 -3.02 -12.86
N ALA A 340 -6.84 -3.12 -11.76
CA ALA A 340 -7.39 -3.30 -10.43
C ALA A 340 -7.93 -1.98 -9.86
N ALA A 341 -8.91 -2.07 -8.96
CA ALA A 341 -9.32 -0.91 -8.18
C ALA A 341 -8.20 -0.55 -7.19
N ALA A 342 -7.78 0.71 -7.19
CA ALA A 342 -6.81 1.20 -6.23
C ALA A 342 -7.29 1.00 -4.78
N ASP A 343 -6.36 0.71 -3.88
CA ASP A 343 -6.63 0.74 -2.45
C ASP A 343 -7.17 2.12 -2.06
N PRO A 344 -8.30 2.21 -1.32
CA PRO A 344 -8.85 3.49 -0.90
C PRO A 344 -7.88 4.20 0.07
N PRO A 345 -7.84 5.54 0.07
CA PRO A 345 -7.01 6.30 0.99
C PRO A 345 -7.37 5.97 2.44
N ARG A 346 -6.36 5.97 3.31
CA ARG A 346 -6.48 5.71 4.75
C ARG A 346 -5.64 6.70 5.53
N LEU A 347 -6.21 7.19 6.62
CA LEU A 347 -5.56 8.03 7.61
C LEU A 347 -5.35 7.22 8.90
N ALA A 348 -4.24 7.47 9.57
CA ALA A 348 -3.92 7.03 10.92
C ALA A 348 -3.14 8.17 11.61
N SER A 349 -3.13 8.23 12.93
CA SER A 349 -2.51 9.31 13.72
C SER A 349 -2.07 8.78 15.09
N GLU A 350 -1.26 9.55 15.82
CA GLU A 350 -0.69 9.15 17.11
C GLU A 350 -0.12 10.37 17.83
N VAL A 351 -0.76 10.76 18.94
CA VAL A 351 -0.31 11.89 19.77
C VAL A 351 0.98 11.58 20.53
N SER A 352 1.89 12.55 20.62
CA SER A 352 3.22 12.39 21.22
C SER A 352 3.22 12.10 22.73
N ALA A 353 2.12 12.40 23.43
CA ALA A 353 1.94 12.11 24.85
C ALA A 353 0.45 12.09 25.22
N THR A 354 -0.02 11.01 25.86
CA THR A 354 -1.41 10.89 26.36
C THR A 354 -1.65 11.63 27.69
N THR A 355 -0.59 12.14 28.33
CA THR A 355 -0.68 13.02 29.51
C THR A 355 0.54 13.93 29.56
N LEU A 356 0.32 15.22 29.84
CA LEU A 356 1.37 16.23 30.01
C LEU A 356 1.00 17.23 31.13
N THR A 357 1.95 18.09 31.51
CA THR A 357 1.71 19.22 32.42
C THR A 357 1.55 20.51 31.62
N ALA A 358 0.64 21.39 32.05
CA ALA A 358 0.45 22.69 31.44
C ALA A 358 1.76 23.49 31.34
N GLY A 359 2.05 24.01 30.15
CA GLY A 359 3.32 24.60 29.74
C GLY A 359 4.29 23.66 29.02
N GLN A 360 3.93 22.38 28.78
CA GLN A 360 4.69 21.46 27.94
C GLN A 360 4.19 21.45 26.48
N PRO A 361 5.07 21.14 25.50
CA PRO A 361 4.69 20.96 24.10
C PRO A 361 4.04 19.59 23.83
N VAL A 362 3.21 19.53 22.79
CA VAL A 362 2.67 18.31 22.19
C VAL A 362 2.79 18.34 20.67
N THR A 363 2.91 17.17 20.04
CA THR A 363 2.77 16.96 18.59
C THR A 363 1.90 15.74 18.31
N ASP A 364 1.51 15.56 17.05
CA ASP A 364 0.81 14.38 16.54
C ASP A 364 1.43 13.99 15.18
N THR A 365 1.49 12.68 14.89
CA THR A 365 2.09 12.11 13.68
C THR A 365 1.09 11.32 12.86
N PHE A 366 0.56 11.95 11.81
CA PHE A 366 -0.30 11.34 10.82
C PHE A 366 0.47 10.40 9.89
N ALA A 367 -0.13 9.27 9.56
CA ALA A 367 0.30 8.33 8.52
C ALA A 367 -0.82 8.17 7.49
N VAL A 368 -0.47 8.38 6.21
CA VAL A 368 -1.39 8.30 5.06
C VAL A 368 -0.95 7.14 4.17
N SER A 369 -1.90 6.30 3.76
CA SER A 369 -1.70 5.18 2.83
C SER A 369 -2.85 5.09 1.81
N GLY A 370 -2.70 4.31 0.74
CA GLY A 370 -3.73 4.18 -0.31
C GLY A 370 -3.89 5.43 -1.19
N LEU A 371 -2.90 6.35 -1.20
CA LEU A 371 -3.01 7.59 -1.95
C LEU A 371 -2.41 7.47 -3.36
N THR A 372 -3.26 7.61 -4.39
CA THR A 372 -2.92 7.49 -5.83
C THR A 372 -2.71 8.83 -6.56
N GLY A 373 -2.85 9.95 -5.87
CA GLY A 373 -2.68 11.30 -6.43
C GLY A 373 -2.26 12.32 -5.37
N PRO A 374 -2.27 13.62 -5.68
CA PRO A 374 -2.06 14.65 -4.66
C PRO A 374 -3.24 14.70 -3.68
N ALA A 375 -2.98 15.13 -2.44
CA ALA A 375 -4.00 15.35 -1.41
C ALA A 375 -3.66 16.54 -0.51
N THR A 376 -4.66 17.02 0.22
CA THR A 376 -4.50 18.03 1.27
C THR A 376 -4.91 17.44 2.61
N LEU A 377 -4.02 17.49 3.61
CA LEU A 377 -4.32 17.11 4.99
C LEU A 377 -4.53 18.36 5.84
N ALA A 378 -5.75 18.57 6.32
CA ALA A 378 -6.12 19.64 7.24
C ALA A 378 -6.19 19.12 8.68
N ILE A 379 -5.48 19.75 9.62
CA ILE A 379 -5.33 19.28 11.01
C ILE A 379 -5.81 20.36 11.98
N THR A 380 -6.59 19.96 13.00
CA THR A 380 -7.09 20.83 14.07
C THR A 380 -6.89 20.17 15.43
N LEU A 381 -6.35 20.91 16.40
CA LEU A 381 -6.32 20.54 17.81
C LEU A 381 -7.51 21.18 18.52
N PHE A 382 -8.31 20.34 19.19
CA PHE A 382 -9.49 20.72 19.94
C PHE A 382 -9.24 20.62 21.45
N GLY A 383 -9.93 21.44 22.23
CA GLY A 383 -9.81 21.56 23.69
C GLY A 383 -9.49 22.98 24.18
N PRO A 384 -9.34 23.19 25.50
CA PRO A 384 -9.56 22.19 26.55
C PRO A 384 -11.04 21.90 26.76
N LEU A 385 -11.37 20.64 27.02
CA LEU A 385 -12.63 20.22 27.64
C LEU A 385 -12.39 19.78 29.10
N PRO A 386 -13.34 19.93 30.02
CA PRO A 386 -13.18 19.47 31.40
C PRO A 386 -12.94 17.95 31.47
N ALA A 387 -11.90 17.53 32.17
CA ALA A 387 -11.62 16.11 32.41
C ALA A 387 -12.66 15.49 33.37
N VAL A 388 -13.03 14.24 33.11
CA VAL A 388 -13.99 13.48 33.92
C VAL A 388 -13.21 12.45 34.73
N ASN A 389 -13.27 12.53 36.06
CA ASN A 389 -12.52 11.67 36.98
C ASN A 389 -11.01 11.60 36.67
N ASP A 390 -10.39 12.75 36.35
CA ASP A 390 -8.96 12.86 35.99
C ASP A 390 -8.58 12.03 34.73
N SER A 391 -9.56 11.84 33.83
CA SER A 391 -9.43 11.14 32.54
C SER A 391 -10.14 11.88 31.41
N CYS A 392 -9.72 11.62 30.18
CA CYS A 392 -10.36 12.11 28.95
C CYS A 392 -11.20 11.05 28.23
N SER A 393 -11.17 9.79 28.70
CA SER A 393 -11.80 8.64 28.05
C SER A 393 -13.34 8.66 28.00
N THR A 394 -13.99 9.56 28.74
CA THR A 394 -15.45 9.73 28.78
C THR A 394 -15.89 11.18 28.54
N VAL A 395 -15.03 11.99 27.93
CA VAL A 395 -15.37 13.35 27.49
C VAL A 395 -16.20 13.27 26.21
N ASP A 396 -17.26 14.10 26.13
CA ASP A 396 -18.09 14.19 24.93
C ASP A 396 -17.47 15.15 23.91
N TRP A 397 -17.05 14.58 22.78
CA TRP A 397 -16.47 15.30 21.64
C TRP A 397 -17.47 15.54 20.50
N SER A 398 -18.72 15.04 20.63
CA SER A 398 -19.71 15.05 19.54
C SER A 398 -20.39 16.41 19.29
N GLY A 399 -20.21 17.36 20.20
CA GLY A 399 -20.67 18.74 20.05
C GLY A 399 -19.75 19.59 19.18
N THR A 400 -19.68 20.89 19.49
CA THR A 400 -18.70 21.81 18.89
C THR A 400 -17.57 22.07 19.90
N PRO A 401 -16.56 21.19 20.02
CA PRO A 401 -15.48 21.39 20.98
C PRO A 401 -14.69 22.68 20.66
N PRO A 402 -14.14 23.37 21.67
CA PRO A 402 -13.29 24.54 21.46
C PRO A 402 -12.10 24.20 20.55
N VAL A 403 -11.69 25.13 19.69
CA VAL A 403 -10.52 24.95 18.82
C VAL A 403 -9.33 25.64 19.45
N ALA A 404 -8.39 24.85 19.97
CA ALA A 404 -7.13 25.35 20.52
C ALA A 404 -6.18 25.80 19.40
N ARG A 405 -6.08 25.02 18.32
CA ARG A 405 -5.20 25.34 17.18
C ARG A 405 -5.73 24.79 15.87
N ARG A 406 -5.63 25.59 14.81
CA ARG A 406 -5.65 25.10 13.41
C ARG A 406 -4.24 25.15 12.87
N TYR A 407 -3.81 24.09 12.20
CA TYR A 407 -2.53 24.03 11.50
C TYR A 407 -2.71 24.46 10.04
N ALA A 408 -1.60 24.84 9.39
CA ALA A 408 -1.62 25.06 7.94
C ALA A 408 -1.87 23.71 7.23
N PRO A 409 -2.70 23.66 6.18
CA PRO A 409 -2.91 22.42 5.43
C PRO A 409 -1.61 21.89 4.82
N VAL A 410 -1.41 20.58 4.89
CA VAL A 410 -0.22 19.90 4.36
C VAL A 410 -0.56 19.31 3.00
N ALA A 411 0.15 19.75 1.95
CA ALA A 411 0.07 19.14 0.63
C ALA A 411 0.87 17.83 0.61
N LEU A 412 0.25 16.75 0.16
CA LEU A 412 0.83 15.42 0.01
C LEU A 412 0.86 15.06 -1.47
N THR A 413 1.94 14.42 -1.93
CA THR A 413 2.11 13.91 -3.31
C THR A 413 2.06 12.40 -3.40
N GLY A 414 1.78 11.72 -2.29
CA GLY A 414 1.73 10.27 -2.17
C GLY A 414 1.56 9.84 -0.71
N SER A 415 1.56 8.53 -0.48
CA SER A 415 1.51 7.93 0.87
C SER A 415 2.78 8.27 1.68
N GLY A 416 2.65 8.44 3.01
CA GLY A 416 3.77 8.86 3.86
C GLY A 416 3.37 9.19 5.30
N ARG A 417 4.31 9.75 6.08
CA ARG A 417 4.04 10.28 7.43
C ARG A 417 4.33 11.78 7.49
N THR A 418 3.55 12.52 8.28
CA THR A 418 3.77 13.93 8.58
C THR A 418 3.48 14.21 10.06
N THR A 419 4.26 15.09 10.68
CA THR A 419 4.15 15.43 12.11
C THR A 419 3.81 16.90 12.26
N THR A 420 2.87 17.23 13.15
CA THR A 420 2.52 18.63 13.44
C THR A 420 3.69 19.39 14.06
N PRO A 421 3.84 20.70 13.82
CA PRO A 421 4.67 21.56 14.66
C PRO A 421 4.28 21.44 16.15
N GLU A 422 5.26 21.62 17.04
CA GLU A 422 5.04 21.65 18.49
C GLU A 422 4.03 22.73 18.89
N GLN A 423 3.07 22.36 19.74
CA GLN A 423 2.11 23.28 20.34
C GLN A 423 2.21 23.19 21.87
N THR A 424 2.58 24.30 22.52
CA THR A 424 2.55 24.40 23.98
C THR A 424 1.11 24.44 24.47
N ILE A 425 0.80 23.70 25.53
CA ILE A 425 -0.54 23.61 26.11
C ILE A 425 -0.57 24.31 27.46
N ASP A 426 -1.05 25.55 27.50
CA ASP A 426 -1.00 26.39 28.71
C ASP A 426 -2.19 26.21 29.67
N GLU A 427 -3.33 25.73 29.16
CA GLU A 427 -4.54 25.50 29.96
C GLU A 427 -4.71 24.01 30.32
N PRO A 428 -5.12 23.67 31.55
CA PRO A 428 -5.39 22.29 31.93
C PRO A 428 -6.74 21.81 31.40
N GLY A 429 -6.80 20.54 30.96
CA GLY A 429 -8.00 19.92 30.42
C GLY A 429 -7.69 18.80 29.44
N CYS A 430 -8.74 18.29 28.82
CA CYS A 430 -8.67 17.28 27.77
C CYS A 430 -8.59 17.93 26.40
N TYR A 431 -7.67 17.42 25.59
CA TYR A 431 -7.42 17.85 24.23
C TYR A 431 -7.47 16.65 23.29
N SER A 432 -7.85 16.86 22.03
CA SER A 432 -7.78 15.85 20.98
C SER A 432 -7.39 16.47 19.66
N PHE A 433 -6.51 15.82 18.93
CA PHE A 433 -6.35 16.08 17.50
C PHE A 433 -7.56 15.56 16.71
N GLY A 434 -7.77 16.14 15.54
CA GLY A 434 -8.71 15.69 14.52
C GLY A 434 -8.28 16.25 13.17
N ALA A 435 -8.55 15.51 12.09
CA ALA A 435 -8.02 15.83 10.77
C ALA A 435 -8.95 15.38 9.63
N THR A 436 -8.78 16.00 8.47
CA THR A 436 -9.43 15.61 7.21
C THR A 436 -8.36 15.52 6.13
N LEU A 437 -8.30 14.37 5.46
CA LEU A 437 -7.55 14.12 4.24
C LEU A 437 -8.52 14.26 3.06
N ASP A 438 -8.26 15.23 2.19
CA ASP A 438 -8.96 15.55 0.95
C ASP A 438 -8.08 15.08 -0.23
N PRO A 439 -8.33 13.89 -0.81
CA PRO A 439 -7.57 13.34 -1.92
C PRO A 439 -8.14 13.80 -3.26
N ALA A 440 -7.27 14.12 -4.23
CA ALA A 440 -7.72 14.49 -5.58
C ALA A 440 -8.41 13.34 -6.35
N VAL A 441 -8.30 12.10 -5.86
CA VAL A 441 -8.97 10.90 -6.36
C VAL A 441 -9.42 10.06 -5.16
N GLY A 442 -10.72 9.81 -5.04
CA GLY A 442 -11.34 9.08 -3.92
C GLY A 442 -12.28 9.96 -3.09
N ASP A 443 -12.76 9.41 -1.97
CA ASP A 443 -13.58 10.13 -0.98
C ASP A 443 -12.70 10.71 0.15
N ASP A 444 -13.17 11.78 0.79
CA ASP A 444 -12.56 12.37 1.98
C ASP A 444 -12.44 11.35 3.13
N VAL A 445 -11.29 11.33 3.80
CA VAL A 445 -11.06 10.52 5.00
C VAL A 445 -10.89 11.45 6.20
N SER A 446 -11.71 11.29 7.24
CA SER A 446 -11.67 12.18 8.42
C SER A 446 -11.55 11.43 9.75
N HIS A 447 -10.75 12.00 10.64
CA HIS A 447 -10.60 11.63 12.04
C HIS A 447 -11.27 12.73 12.88
N ALA A 448 -12.40 12.39 13.51
CA ALA A 448 -13.06 13.27 14.47
C ALA A 448 -12.25 13.31 15.79
N PRO A 449 -12.29 14.43 16.54
CA PRO A 449 -11.70 14.46 17.87
C PRO A 449 -12.40 13.48 18.82
N GLY A 450 -11.65 12.97 19.80
CA GLY A 450 -12.11 12.01 20.80
C GLY A 450 -11.64 10.57 20.59
N ASP A 451 -10.87 10.29 19.54
CA ASP A 451 -10.17 9.00 19.43
C ASP A 451 -9.13 8.86 20.57
N PRO A 452 -9.07 7.71 21.27
CA PRO A 452 -8.10 7.48 22.35
C PRO A 452 -6.61 7.61 21.95
N LEU A 453 -6.25 7.46 20.68
CA LEU A 453 -4.89 7.68 20.17
C LEU A 453 -4.57 9.17 19.92
N GLU A 454 -5.61 10.00 19.79
CA GLU A 454 -5.49 11.45 19.55
C GLU A 454 -5.72 12.29 20.81
N THR A 455 -6.28 11.67 21.85
CA THR A 455 -6.77 12.35 23.05
C THR A 455 -5.74 12.33 24.18
N PHE A 456 -5.47 13.47 24.78
CA PHE A 456 -4.53 13.61 25.91
C PHE A 456 -5.04 14.54 27.02
N LEU A 457 -4.49 14.33 28.23
CA LEU A 457 -4.78 15.13 29.42
C LEU A 457 -3.65 16.11 29.73
N ALA A 458 -3.95 17.41 29.71
CA ALA A 458 -3.08 18.45 30.26
C ALA A 458 -3.41 18.68 31.74
N ARG A 459 -2.49 18.34 32.64
CA ARG A 459 -2.62 18.53 34.10
C ARG A 459 -2.19 19.95 34.51
N PRO A 460 -2.81 20.57 35.54
CA PRO A 460 -2.38 21.88 36.04
C PRO A 460 -0.91 21.87 36.45
N ARG A 461 -0.19 22.95 36.13
CA ARG A 461 1.19 23.15 36.60
C ARG A 461 1.18 23.38 38.12
N TYR A 462 1.75 22.45 38.88
CA TYR A 462 1.87 22.60 40.32
C TYR A 462 2.86 23.72 40.67
N VAL A 463 2.37 24.77 41.33
CA VAL A 463 3.18 25.84 41.92
C VAL A 463 3.07 25.72 43.44
N PRO A 464 4.14 25.36 44.17
CA PRO A 464 4.08 25.25 45.63
C PRO A 464 3.83 26.62 46.27
N PRO A 465 3.07 26.68 47.39
CA PRO A 465 2.90 27.92 48.14
C PRO A 465 4.22 28.39 48.75
N VAL A 466 4.38 29.71 48.91
CA VAL A 466 5.56 30.31 49.55
C VAL A 466 5.50 30.05 51.06
N LEU A 467 6.53 29.40 51.63
CA LEU A 467 6.63 29.24 53.08
C LEU A 467 6.90 30.59 53.76
N SER A 468 6.18 30.84 54.85
CA SER A 468 6.46 31.93 55.78
C SER A 468 6.49 31.40 57.22
N VAL A 469 7.45 31.89 58.00
CA VAL A 469 7.60 31.63 59.44
C VAL A 469 7.56 32.99 60.15
N THR A 470 6.99 33.04 61.36
CA THR A 470 7.01 34.21 62.24
C THR A 470 7.05 33.76 63.70
N THR A 471 7.71 34.53 64.57
CA THR A 471 7.83 34.26 66.02
C THR A 471 7.13 35.34 66.85
N ARG A 472 7.00 35.11 68.16
CA ARG A 472 6.56 36.11 69.15
C ARG A 472 6.75 35.61 70.59
N ALA A 473 7.51 36.36 71.39
CA ALA A 473 7.57 36.20 72.83
C ALA A 473 6.18 36.30 73.51
N SER A 474 5.90 35.42 74.47
CA SER A 474 4.60 35.32 75.13
C SER A 474 4.23 36.50 76.02
N ALA A 475 5.19 37.35 76.37
CA ALA A 475 5.01 38.58 77.13
C ALA A 475 6.19 39.52 76.87
N ALA A 476 5.94 40.82 76.68
CA ALA A 476 7.01 41.82 76.52
C ALA A 476 7.66 42.25 77.85
N LYS A 477 7.04 41.92 78.99
CA LYS A 477 7.54 42.26 80.33
C LYS A 477 7.10 41.21 81.35
N VAL A 478 8.01 40.79 82.23
CA VAL A 478 7.74 39.93 83.39
C VAL A 478 8.54 40.40 84.62
N GLN A 479 8.25 39.85 85.80
CA GLN A 479 9.10 40.01 86.98
C GLN A 479 10.10 38.85 87.08
N VAL A 480 11.17 39.03 87.87
CA VAL A 480 12.09 37.94 88.24
C VAL A 480 11.30 36.76 88.82
N GLY A 481 11.60 35.55 88.35
CA GLY A 481 10.85 34.33 88.65
C GLY A 481 9.61 34.10 87.77
N GLY A 482 9.27 35.04 86.90
CA GLY A 482 8.26 34.85 85.85
C GLY A 482 8.77 33.97 84.71
N SER A 483 7.85 33.28 84.01
CA SER A 483 8.18 32.41 82.88
C SER A 483 7.67 32.94 81.55
N VAL A 484 8.47 32.75 80.49
CA VAL A 484 8.15 33.12 79.11
C VAL A 484 8.28 31.92 78.17
N ARG A 485 7.67 32.01 76.99
CA ARG A 485 7.88 31.10 75.85
C ARG A 485 7.80 31.91 74.56
N ASP A 486 8.15 31.30 73.44
CA ASP A 486 7.94 31.82 72.09
C ASP A 486 6.72 31.13 71.42
N ARG A 487 6.13 31.78 70.42
CA ARG A 487 5.04 31.31 69.58
C ARG A 487 5.42 31.41 68.09
N ILE A 488 5.79 30.27 67.51
CA ILE A 488 6.17 30.15 66.08
C ILE A 488 4.92 29.87 65.26
N THR A 489 4.61 30.70 64.26
CA THR A 489 3.51 30.49 63.29
C THR A 489 4.07 30.23 61.91
N VAL A 490 3.60 29.16 61.26
CA VAL A 490 4.06 28.72 59.94
C VAL A 490 2.89 28.65 58.95
N THR A 491 3.11 29.17 57.75
CA THR A 491 2.19 29.08 56.59
C THR A 491 2.97 28.67 55.34
N GLY A 492 2.29 28.07 54.35
CA GLY A 492 2.91 27.63 53.09
C GLY A 492 3.77 26.36 53.17
N LEU A 493 3.74 25.61 54.28
CA LEU A 493 4.36 24.28 54.37
C LEU A 493 3.53 23.29 53.54
N PRO A 494 4.10 22.58 52.54
CA PRO A 494 3.38 21.59 51.75
C PRO A 494 2.94 20.38 52.58
N ASP A 495 1.83 19.75 52.21
CA ASP A 495 1.32 18.57 52.91
C ASP A 495 2.33 17.42 52.93
N GLY A 496 2.39 16.71 54.06
CA GLY A 496 3.34 15.61 54.28
C GLY A 496 4.80 16.04 54.52
N ARG A 497 5.10 17.35 54.54
CA ARG A 497 6.43 17.88 54.86
C ARG A 497 6.56 18.33 56.32
N THR A 498 7.80 18.38 56.82
CA THR A 498 8.10 18.74 58.22
C THR A 498 9.23 19.74 58.32
N LEU A 499 9.01 20.83 59.04
CA LEU A 499 9.99 21.87 59.33
C LEU A 499 10.51 21.72 60.77
N THR A 500 11.80 21.93 61.01
CA THR A 500 12.39 21.90 62.35
C THR A 500 12.81 23.30 62.76
N ALA A 501 12.31 23.77 63.90
CA ALA A 501 12.68 25.06 64.47
C ALA A 501 13.52 24.88 65.75
N THR A 502 14.73 25.44 65.78
CA THR A 502 15.60 25.51 66.97
C THR A 502 15.53 26.89 67.58
N VAL A 503 15.15 26.98 68.86
CA VAL A 503 14.93 28.27 69.55
C VAL A 503 15.91 28.44 70.71
N SER A 504 16.51 29.62 70.80
CA SER A 504 17.35 30.03 71.90
C SER A 504 16.84 31.34 72.51
N LEU A 505 16.95 31.46 73.84
CA LEU A 505 16.70 32.69 74.57
C LEU A 505 18.04 33.26 75.02
N TYR A 506 18.31 34.50 74.62
CA TYR A 506 19.51 35.25 74.94
C TYR A 506 19.21 36.31 75.99
N GLY A 507 20.22 36.71 76.78
CA GLY A 507 20.12 37.64 77.91
C GLY A 507 20.50 37.02 79.27
N PRO A 508 20.40 37.77 80.38
CA PRO A 508 20.00 39.18 80.43
C PRO A 508 21.09 40.10 79.89
N LEU A 509 20.69 41.08 79.09
CA LEU A 509 21.44 42.32 78.87
C LEU A 509 20.95 43.39 79.86
N THR A 510 21.82 44.32 80.23
CA THR A 510 21.40 45.51 81.00
C THR A 510 20.40 46.32 80.18
N PRO A 511 19.24 46.72 80.72
CA PRO A 511 18.30 47.59 80.02
C PRO A 511 18.97 48.93 79.64
N ALA A 512 18.44 49.59 78.61
CA ALA A 512 18.87 50.93 78.23
C ALA A 512 18.59 51.95 79.36
N ALA A 513 19.15 53.15 79.27
CA ALA A 513 19.05 54.17 80.32
C ALA A 513 17.61 54.64 80.62
N ASP A 514 16.67 54.40 79.70
CA ASP A 514 15.23 54.63 79.85
C ASP A 514 14.49 53.48 80.57
N GLY A 515 15.19 52.39 80.90
CA GLY A 515 14.65 51.18 81.50
C GLY A 515 14.00 50.20 80.51
N THR A 516 14.16 50.40 79.19
CA THR A 516 13.59 49.53 78.15
C THR A 516 14.64 48.59 77.52
N CYS A 517 14.19 47.69 76.65
CA CYS A 517 15.05 46.83 75.84
C CYS A 517 15.31 47.38 74.43
N THR A 518 14.89 48.62 74.17
CA THR A 518 14.98 49.27 72.86
C THR A 518 16.41 49.73 72.61
N GLY A 519 16.93 49.52 71.40
CA GLY A 519 18.25 50.02 71.00
C GLY A 519 19.44 49.32 71.67
N LEU A 520 19.23 48.18 72.32
CA LEU A 520 20.33 47.34 72.81
C LEU A 520 21.07 46.69 71.63
N ASP A 521 22.40 46.55 71.74
CA ASP A 521 23.21 45.85 70.74
C ASP A 521 23.08 44.33 70.91
N TRP A 522 22.12 43.75 70.19
CA TRP A 522 21.91 42.31 70.10
C TRP A 522 22.84 41.61 69.08
N SER A 523 23.77 42.35 68.47
CA SER A 523 24.82 41.82 67.58
C SER A 523 26.19 41.67 68.26
N ALA A 524 26.33 42.18 69.49
CA ALA A 524 27.56 42.11 70.26
C ALA A 524 28.07 40.67 70.42
N PRO A 525 29.38 40.41 70.23
CA PRO A 525 29.94 39.08 70.42
C PRO A 525 29.85 38.66 71.90
N GLY A 526 29.40 37.43 72.14
CA GLY A 526 29.35 36.84 73.49
C GLY A 526 28.11 37.20 74.33
N ILE A 527 27.01 37.63 73.71
CA ILE A 527 25.72 37.78 74.40
C ILE A 527 25.38 36.48 75.15
N PRO A 528 25.04 36.54 76.46
CA PRO A 528 24.73 35.34 77.24
C PRO A 528 23.54 34.57 76.67
N VAL A 529 23.66 33.25 76.57
CA VAL A 529 22.54 32.37 76.25
C VAL A 529 21.87 31.96 77.56
N ALA A 530 20.69 32.52 77.85
CA ALA A 530 19.90 32.17 79.04
C ALA A 530 19.39 30.72 78.96
N LYS A 531 18.92 30.30 77.78
CA LYS A 531 18.40 28.94 77.56
C LYS A 531 18.45 28.55 76.08
N ARG A 532 18.89 27.32 75.78
CA ARG A 532 18.57 26.65 74.51
C ARG A 532 17.37 25.72 74.75
N LEU A 533 16.40 25.76 73.85
CA LEU A 533 15.18 24.94 73.93
C LEU A 533 15.31 23.69 73.03
N PRO A 534 14.61 22.59 73.34
CA PRO A 534 14.55 21.44 72.45
C PRO A 534 14.01 21.83 71.05
N PRO A 535 14.49 21.21 69.96
CA PRO A 535 13.97 21.45 68.61
C PRO A 535 12.46 21.15 68.51
N LEU A 536 11.73 22.00 67.79
CA LEU A 536 10.29 21.90 67.58
C LEU A 536 10.02 21.38 66.16
N VAL A 537 9.40 20.20 66.05
CA VAL A 537 9.01 19.60 64.76
C VAL A 537 7.60 20.04 64.37
N ILE A 538 7.53 20.87 63.34
CA ILE A 538 6.33 21.48 62.77
C ILE A 538 5.87 20.63 61.58
N ARG A 539 4.62 20.17 61.60
CA ARG A 539 4.06 19.20 60.61
C ARG A 539 2.88 19.73 59.81
N SER A 540 2.45 20.95 60.09
CA SER A 540 1.30 21.58 59.45
C SER A 540 1.34 23.10 59.64
N ASN A 541 0.63 23.81 58.77
CA ASN A 541 0.44 25.26 58.84
C ASN A 541 -0.39 25.63 60.08
N SER A 542 0.28 26.11 61.14
CA SER A 542 -0.33 26.41 62.45
C SER A 542 0.61 27.25 63.33
N THR A 543 0.14 27.64 64.52
CA THR A 543 0.96 28.24 65.58
C THR A 543 1.36 27.19 66.62
N TYR A 544 2.65 27.12 66.92
CA TYR A 544 3.27 26.23 67.89
C TYR A 544 3.89 27.06 69.02
N ALA A 545 3.93 26.53 70.24
CA ALA A 545 4.53 27.20 71.39
C ALA A 545 5.77 26.44 71.87
N THR A 546 6.83 27.16 72.23
CA THR A 546 8.01 26.54 72.84
C THR A 546 7.80 26.23 74.33
N GLY A 547 8.75 25.52 74.93
CA GLY A 547 8.76 25.26 76.37
C GLY A 547 8.91 26.55 77.19
N LEU A 548 8.33 26.57 78.40
CA LEU A 548 8.47 27.69 79.33
C LEU A 548 9.90 27.81 79.85
N VAL A 549 10.39 29.05 79.93
CA VAL A 549 11.69 29.43 80.49
C VAL A 549 11.45 30.44 81.62
N THR A 550 11.84 30.09 82.84
CA THR A 550 11.80 31.00 84.00
C THR A 550 13.03 31.91 84.02
N LEU A 551 12.84 33.19 84.34
CA LEU A 551 13.88 34.22 84.25
C LEU A 551 14.28 34.74 85.64
N ASP A 552 15.39 34.23 86.16
CA ASP A 552 15.82 34.43 87.55
C ASP A 552 16.67 35.71 87.77
N LYS A 553 16.99 36.44 86.70
CA LYS A 553 17.78 37.68 86.73
C LYS A 553 17.05 38.82 86.03
N PRO A 554 17.05 40.04 86.60
CA PRO A 554 16.52 41.21 85.91
C PRO A 554 17.38 41.57 84.70
N GLY A 555 16.78 42.20 83.70
CA GLY A 555 17.41 42.60 82.45
C GLY A 555 16.56 42.27 81.23
N CYS A 556 17.13 42.52 80.05
CA CYS A 556 16.48 42.30 78.76
C CYS A 556 16.88 40.96 78.17
N TYR A 557 15.89 40.22 77.66
CA TYR A 557 16.07 38.95 76.97
C TYR A 557 15.48 39.04 75.57
N SER A 558 15.97 38.23 74.63
CA SER A 558 15.38 38.08 73.29
C SER A 558 15.31 36.60 72.94
N PHE A 559 14.18 36.16 72.41
CA PHE A 559 14.15 34.93 71.63
C PHE A 559 14.85 35.13 70.28
N ASP A 560 15.29 34.01 69.72
CA ASP A 560 15.81 33.84 68.38
C ASP A 560 15.45 32.42 67.94
N ALA A 561 14.93 32.30 66.73
CA ALA A 561 14.43 31.05 66.19
C ALA A 561 15.00 30.82 64.79
N GLU A 562 15.56 29.64 64.61
CA GLU A 562 16.18 29.19 63.39
C GLU A 562 15.33 28.06 62.80
N ALA A 563 14.74 28.28 61.62
CA ALA A 563 13.91 27.29 60.94
C ALA A 563 14.66 26.63 59.78
N THR A 564 14.66 25.29 59.76
CA THR A 564 15.26 24.47 58.69
C THR A 564 14.22 23.54 58.07
N HIS A 565 14.20 23.47 56.73
CA HIS A 565 13.36 22.54 55.98
C HIS A 565 13.92 22.20 54.60
N ASP A 566 13.86 20.92 54.25
CA ASP A 566 14.44 20.29 53.07
C ASP A 566 13.89 20.85 51.73
N ALA A 567 12.61 21.25 51.68
CA ALA A 567 11.92 21.50 50.40
C ALA A 567 12.08 22.92 49.82
N LEU A 568 12.85 23.82 50.45
CA LEU A 568 12.91 25.24 50.04
C LEU A 568 14.30 25.74 49.64
N THR A 569 15.36 25.12 50.14
CA THR A 569 16.73 25.66 50.00
C THR A 569 17.79 24.63 49.61
N GLY A 570 17.46 23.32 49.61
CA GLY A 570 18.44 22.26 49.35
C GLY A 570 19.51 22.11 50.45
N GLY A 571 19.34 22.78 51.58
CA GLY A 571 20.28 22.82 52.71
C GLY A 571 20.59 24.25 53.16
N GLU A 572 20.53 24.47 54.48
CA GLU A 572 21.27 25.52 55.20
C GLU A 572 21.15 26.98 54.71
N VAL A 573 19.92 27.48 54.51
CA VAL A 573 19.67 28.94 54.67
C VAL A 573 18.69 29.14 55.84
N PRO A 574 19.19 29.55 57.01
CA PRO A 574 18.35 29.91 58.15
C PRO A 574 17.41 31.07 57.84
N VAL A 575 16.10 30.87 58.03
CA VAL A 575 15.17 32.00 58.21
C VAL A 575 15.27 32.45 59.67
N GLY A 576 16.36 33.17 59.99
CA GLY A 576 16.61 33.67 61.32
C GLY A 576 15.66 34.81 61.69
N HIS A 577 14.83 34.62 62.71
CA HIS A 577 14.05 35.70 63.29
C HIS A 577 14.93 36.53 64.23
N GLY A 578 15.59 37.53 63.64
CA GLY A 578 16.74 38.23 64.21
C GLY A 578 16.61 38.64 65.68
N LEU A 579 17.70 38.41 66.42
CA LEU A 579 17.85 38.83 67.81
C LEU A 579 17.54 40.33 68.00
N GLY A 580 16.81 40.65 69.07
CA GLY A 580 16.50 42.02 69.45
C GLY A 580 15.22 42.60 68.84
N LEU A 581 14.47 41.84 68.05
CA LEU A 581 13.18 42.29 67.52
C LEU A 581 12.20 42.66 68.67
N PRO A 582 11.42 43.75 68.54
CA PRO A 582 10.45 44.15 69.57
C PRO A 582 9.37 43.10 69.89
N ALA A 583 9.11 42.15 68.98
CA ALA A 583 8.19 41.04 69.21
C ALA A 583 8.82 39.87 69.99
N GLU A 584 10.15 39.78 70.02
CA GLU A 584 10.92 38.71 70.69
C GLU A 584 11.53 39.11 72.02
N THR A 585 11.55 40.42 72.30
CA THR A 585 12.22 40.97 73.48
C THR A 585 11.32 40.99 74.72
N VAL A 586 11.92 40.64 75.86
CA VAL A 586 11.27 40.60 77.17
C VAL A 586 12.09 41.39 78.18
N LEU A 587 11.46 42.40 78.80
CA LEU A 587 12.02 43.09 79.96
C LEU A 587 11.68 42.33 81.26
N VAL A 588 12.71 41.88 81.99
CA VAL A 588 12.56 41.30 83.33
C VAL A 588 12.89 42.35 84.38
N THR A 589 11.90 42.77 85.15
CA THR A 589 12.10 43.69 86.28
C THR A 589 12.30 42.93 87.58
N ALA A 590 13.18 43.44 88.45
CA ALA A 590 13.29 42.94 89.82
C ALA A 590 11.92 42.97 90.53
N ALA A 591 11.68 42.02 91.44
CA ALA A 591 10.54 42.10 92.34
C ALA A 591 10.65 43.40 93.17
N PRO A 592 9.55 44.12 93.43
CA PRO A 592 9.59 45.27 94.32
C PRO A 592 10.08 44.82 95.70
N SER A 593 11.11 45.50 96.21
CA SER A 593 11.63 45.21 97.56
C SER A 593 10.49 45.32 98.57
N PRO A 594 10.30 44.34 99.48
CA PRO A 594 9.23 44.41 100.46
C PRO A 594 9.40 45.68 101.31
N SER A 595 8.41 46.57 101.24
CA SER A 595 8.41 47.82 101.99
C SER A 595 8.56 47.54 103.49
N PRO A 596 9.41 48.27 104.23
CA PRO A 596 9.65 47.99 105.65
C PRO A 596 8.35 48.10 106.46
N SER A 597 8.03 47.03 107.19
CA SER A 597 6.79 46.92 107.95
C SER A 597 6.72 47.96 109.09
N PRO A 598 5.63 48.75 109.21
CA PRO A 598 5.53 49.79 110.24
C PRO A 598 5.27 49.23 111.65
N THR A 599 5.83 49.93 112.64
CA THR A 599 5.78 49.67 114.09
C THR A 599 4.34 49.55 114.64
N PRO A 600 4.05 48.60 115.56
CA PRO A 600 2.68 48.35 116.05
C PRO A 600 2.13 49.43 117.00
N LYS A 601 0.82 49.67 116.91
CA LYS A 601 0.01 50.53 117.80
C LYS A 601 -1.03 49.64 118.54
N PRO A 602 -1.35 49.89 119.82
CA PRO A 602 -1.92 48.84 120.69
C PRO A 602 -3.38 48.45 120.41
N SER A 603 -3.70 47.22 120.83
CA SER A 603 -4.99 46.53 120.70
C SER A 603 -5.95 46.82 121.87
N PRO A 604 -7.27 46.88 121.60
CA PRO A 604 -8.31 46.53 122.55
C PRO A 604 -8.76 45.07 122.41
N THR A 605 -9.23 44.50 123.52
CA THR A 605 -9.56 43.07 123.78
C THR A 605 -11.08 42.76 123.56
N PRO A 606 -11.67 41.58 123.85
CA PRO A 606 -12.17 40.67 122.80
C PRO A 606 -13.64 40.19 122.93
N ASP A 607 -13.95 39.07 122.25
CA ASP A 607 -15.05 38.09 122.41
C ASP A 607 -16.39 38.28 121.63
N PRO A 608 -17.13 37.17 121.33
CA PRO A 608 -16.81 35.73 121.43
C PRO A 608 -16.95 34.91 120.12
N ARG A 609 -16.35 33.70 120.06
CA ARG A 609 -16.61 32.67 119.03
C ARG A 609 -17.96 31.96 119.25
N PRO A 610 -18.56 31.34 118.21
CA PRO A 610 -18.51 29.86 118.19
C PRO A 610 -18.33 29.17 116.81
N SER A 611 -17.61 28.04 116.86
CA SER A 611 -17.65 26.79 116.05
C SER A 611 -17.74 26.76 114.49
N LEU A 612 -16.77 26.02 113.92
CA LEU A 612 -16.80 25.29 112.63
C LEU A 612 -17.89 24.18 112.60
N PRO A 613 -18.26 23.65 111.41
CA PRO A 613 -17.56 22.49 110.80
C PRO A 613 -16.96 22.87 109.42
N ASP A 614 -15.81 22.36 108.97
CA ASP A 614 -15.34 20.96 108.82
C ASP A 614 -16.07 20.16 107.73
N THR A 615 -15.43 20.11 106.56
CA THR A 615 -15.53 19.03 105.57
C THR A 615 -14.16 18.89 104.92
N GLY A 616 -13.23 18.20 105.59
CA GLY A 616 -12.08 17.63 104.89
C GLY A 616 -12.54 16.58 103.88
N ASP A 617 -11.79 16.41 102.79
CA ASP A 617 -11.38 15.06 102.44
C ASP A 617 -10.05 15.04 101.69
N ASP A 618 -9.27 14.06 102.07
CA ASP A 618 -7.84 14.00 101.92
C ASP A 618 -7.37 13.54 100.53
N ARG A 619 -6.30 14.22 100.08
CA ARG A 619 -5.19 13.70 99.25
C ARG A 619 -4.85 12.23 99.63
N PRO A 620 -4.21 11.39 98.77
CA PRO A 620 -2.89 11.78 98.24
C PRO A 620 -2.29 11.05 97.01
N LEU A 621 -1.12 11.58 96.57
CA LEU A 621 0.04 10.93 95.90
C LEU A 621 -0.24 10.17 94.56
N GLY A 622 0.51 10.39 93.47
CA GLY A 622 1.97 10.38 93.36
C GLY A 622 2.44 8.93 93.10
N ALA A 623 3.41 8.58 92.26
CA ALA A 623 4.36 9.22 91.35
C ALA A 623 5.16 8.05 90.71
N LEU A 624 5.97 8.29 89.66
CA LEU A 624 7.03 7.37 89.16
C LEU A 624 6.55 6.03 88.54
N ALA A 625 7.33 5.26 87.74
CA ALA A 625 8.37 5.57 86.74
C ALA A 625 8.81 4.29 85.98
N VAL A 626 9.39 4.47 84.77
CA VAL A 626 10.47 3.64 84.15
C VAL A 626 10.17 2.27 83.50
N ALA A 627 10.90 2.05 82.37
CA ALA A 627 11.21 0.83 81.61
C ALA A 627 10.06 0.13 80.83
N ALA A 628 10.08 -0.13 79.52
CA ALA A 628 11.11 -0.34 78.47
C ALA A 628 11.49 -1.81 78.18
N PHE A 629 11.57 -2.10 76.87
CA PHE A 629 12.27 -3.22 76.18
C PHE A 629 11.80 -4.68 76.36
N CYS A 630 11.31 -5.26 75.25
CA CYS A 630 11.95 -6.38 74.53
C CYS A 630 11.25 -6.57 73.16
N CYS A 631 11.90 -6.28 72.03
CA CYS A 631 12.63 -7.25 71.17
C CYS A 631 11.68 -8.23 70.45
N LEU A 632 11.39 -8.16 69.14
CA LEU A 632 12.29 -8.16 67.95
C LEU A 632 13.05 -9.49 67.79
N ALA A 633 12.49 -10.42 66.99
CA ALA A 633 13.06 -11.63 66.35
C ALA A 633 11.87 -12.56 65.97
N LEU A 634 11.81 -13.34 64.87
CA LEU A 634 12.55 -13.46 63.61
C LEU A 634 11.50 -13.33 62.47
N GLY A 635 11.81 -12.99 61.22
CA GLY A 635 13.01 -13.34 60.45
C GLY A 635 12.73 -14.57 59.58
N VAL A 636 12.30 -14.30 58.34
CA VAL A 636 12.51 -15.07 57.10
C VAL A 636 12.90 -16.55 57.24
N LEU A 637 12.03 -17.46 56.75
CA LEU A 637 12.45 -18.66 56.05
C LEU A 637 11.50 -19.01 54.89
N LEU A 638 12.06 -19.03 53.67
CA LEU A 638 11.76 -19.94 52.54
C LEU A 638 10.32 -19.89 51.97
N VAL A 639 10.09 -19.59 50.68
CA VAL A 639 10.80 -19.98 49.45
C VAL A 639 11.11 -21.48 49.38
N ALA A 640 10.05 -22.29 49.31
CA ALA A 640 9.94 -23.50 48.50
C ALA A 640 8.48 -24.00 48.56
N GLY A 641 7.81 -24.37 47.47
CA GLY A 641 8.19 -24.29 46.07
C GLY A 641 7.22 -25.09 45.20
N GLN A 642 7.30 -24.87 43.88
CA GLN A 642 6.90 -25.79 42.81
C GLN A 642 5.47 -26.35 42.73
N ARG A 643 4.92 -26.08 41.52
CA ARG A 643 4.36 -27.05 40.54
C ARG A 643 2.84 -27.21 40.42
N ARG A 644 2.41 -26.89 39.18
CA ARG A 644 1.29 -27.46 38.39
C ARG A 644 -0.11 -27.11 38.95
N TRP A 645 -1.03 -26.62 38.15
CA TRP A 645 -1.43 -27.22 36.87
C TRP A 645 -1.67 -26.24 35.72
N THR A 646 -1.55 -26.77 34.50
CA THR A 646 -1.89 -26.15 33.22
C THR A 646 -3.33 -26.50 32.78
N ASN A 647 -3.83 -25.78 31.78
CA ASN A 647 -5.12 -25.96 31.05
C ASN A 647 -6.35 -25.41 31.79
N GLY A 648 -7.30 -24.72 31.14
CA GLY A 648 -7.38 -24.30 29.73
C GLY A 648 -8.82 -23.88 29.34
N HIS A 649 -8.97 -23.33 28.12
CA HIS A 649 -10.22 -22.84 27.46
C HIS A 649 -10.70 -21.46 27.94
N ARG A 650 -10.93 -20.43 27.09
CA ARG A 650 -11.58 -20.24 25.76
C ARG A 650 -13.09 -19.92 25.86
N ARG A 651 -13.45 -18.76 25.25
CA ARG A 651 -14.80 -18.30 24.81
C ARG A 651 -15.75 -17.90 25.95
N ALA A 652 -16.72 -17.00 25.73
CA ALA A 652 -17.11 -16.32 24.48
C ALA A 652 -16.17 -15.17 24.07
#